data_AF-A0A914GKJ8-F1
#
_entry.id   AF-A0A914GKJ8-F1
#
_cell.length_a   1.000
_cell.length_b   1.000
_cell.length_c   1.000
_cell.angle_alpha   90.00
_cell.angle_beta   90.00
_cell.angle_gamma   90.00
#
_symmetry.space_group_name_H-M   'P 1'
#
loop_
_entity.id
_entity.type
_entity.pdbx_description
1 polymer ?
#
loop_
_entity_poly.entity_id
_entity_poly.type
_entity_poly.pdbx_seq_one_letter_code
_entity_poly.pdbx_strand_id
1 'polypeptide(L)'
;MRSPLTFISIILLSYLLGCNGERRSRRNTKDGCESLKEISGESIKFPRKFHNDFARPWLRKDLNAKLYESKALTYNWLWMKELKIRGLNSTVEDFLNVLEKYGCLFIPYGEAVKDILLGTIQTISPLKIVGESTCEISKVYQICERVYGSLRCGAKPTKPWHRVIFGNMDDNERFNTPMVDPVIVSTWNLTFNRPKVQWEFSANAVGLYDNTAGGVYLIDMTGQSVKDICRRIIVIPVDPGNFTKWSSFNLVKVMRYYNLEADNFISKGGVQNFVIRTVKERYSTLKFQEYYCRFVYDGIFLLADYDPYLSDIAEQNYTSTATDGPVPQCRVVFPDSRSGRIIGHINNTLEAHFGDFWRDQMLEDLRSINFVNLDDLVFLEGASTQSTWPILNEYDSDFVSTTTAEPTEGYPGDDQNWDEPAEFKHSNIKSTDAYDDINFKSNSCSDVSFLIVVKKVDGFDEGAKKSTLRFVQTVWRHGDRTPTQTFSLDKNQANAWPQGFGELTERGMRQHLDLGKTLRHRYVECYGFLSPEYNSSEIYVRSTDVNRTMISAIANLIAMYPGYKNKSGITYPNVEGWPTYHQDDGSEVGFVPIPIHTVNDFYDYTLNPDMICPRQDQLWKLVEQTPEYQEETKNKADLLKTVSMRTGEDTTLTNLWLIADALFIEKTWNLTWNDGIDLDLFKQINETNDLVEYWNNGLKLKSYKGIDFAVELPKIRGGTLLWTLIDNMQMKLNCTQQNNAYDYCAVYKNLRYHAYSAHDTTLAALFSVLGFNYTNWNEDGYPHYSSAVSVELWENVDHTNVVKVGNDAVPEPDAATLCNTDLKLVENPAVQISFSFWNFAVVFVFGFVFKICV
;
A
#
# COMPACT_ATOMS: atom_id res chain seq x y z
N MET A 1 -7.94 -3.53 64.63
CA MET A 1 -7.61 -4.90 64.20
C MET A 1 -8.91 -5.67 64.02
N ARG A 2 -9.30 -5.95 62.77
CA ARG A 2 -10.42 -6.82 62.38
C ARG A 2 -9.86 -7.90 61.45
N SER A 3 -10.28 -9.14 61.63
CA SER A 3 -9.98 -10.29 60.77
C SER A 3 -11.29 -11.10 60.56
N PRO A 4 -11.34 -12.10 59.66
CA PRO A 4 -11.78 -11.88 58.30
C PRO A 4 -12.93 -12.86 57.95
N LEU A 5 -14.16 -12.36 57.93
CA LEU A 5 -15.33 -13.17 57.54
C LEU A 5 -16.24 -12.49 56.51
N THR A 6 -15.78 -11.40 55.87
CA THR A 6 -16.58 -10.63 54.90
C THR A 6 -16.04 -10.65 53.47
N PHE A 7 -15.03 -11.49 53.16
CA PHE A 7 -14.37 -11.48 51.84
C PHE A 7 -14.77 -12.62 50.89
N ILE A 8 -15.62 -13.56 51.32
CA ILE A 8 -15.94 -14.76 50.52
C ILE A 8 -17.27 -14.63 49.74
N SER A 9 -18.10 -13.64 50.03
CA SER A 9 -19.40 -13.48 49.32
C SER A 9 -19.39 -12.51 48.14
N ILE A 10 -18.28 -11.81 47.86
CA ILE A 10 -18.17 -10.88 46.72
C ILE A 10 -17.41 -11.51 45.53
N ILE A 11 -16.61 -12.56 45.75
CA ILE A 11 -15.87 -13.22 44.66
C ILE A 11 -16.71 -14.30 43.95
N LEU A 12 -17.78 -14.80 44.59
CA LEU A 12 -18.67 -15.81 44.02
C LEU A 12 -19.83 -15.26 43.17
N LEU A 13 -20.15 -13.96 43.23
CA LEU A 13 -21.10 -13.33 42.29
C LEU A 13 -20.43 -12.87 40.98
N SER A 14 -19.11 -12.68 40.98
CA SER A 14 -18.32 -12.34 39.78
C SER A 14 -18.00 -13.57 38.90
N TYR A 15 -18.16 -14.78 39.46
CA TYR A 15 -17.83 -16.05 38.78
C TYR A 15 -19.05 -16.82 38.25
N LEU A 16 -20.28 -16.37 38.52
CA LEU A 16 -21.52 -17.04 38.08
C LEU A 16 -22.36 -16.25 37.05
N LEU A 17 -21.85 -15.10 36.58
CA LEU A 17 -22.39 -14.38 35.40
C LEU A 17 -21.37 -14.26 34.26
N GLY A 18 -20.21 -14.91 34.38
CA GLY A 18 -19.26 -15.12 33.31
C GLY A 18 -19.32 -16.57 32.83
N CYS A 19 -19.96 -16.79 31.68
CA CYS A 19 -19.88 -17.92 30.74
C CYS A 19 -21.25 -18.34 30.19
N ASN A 20 -21.81 -17.47 29.35
CA ASN A 20 -22.22 -17.94 28.01
C ASN A 20 -21.28 -17.24 27.04
N GLY A 21 -20.23 -17.97 26.65
CA GLY A 21 -19.23 -17.50 25.70
C GLY A 21 -19.81 -17.45 24.30
N GLU A 22 -20.50 -16.35 23.98
CA GLU A 22 -20.47 -15.85 22.62
C GLU A 22 -19.05 -15.34 22.35
N ARG A 23 -18.37 -16.00 21.41
CA ARG A 23 -17.12 -15.53 20.80
C ARG A 23 -17.24 -14.02 20.55
N ARG A 24 -16.45 -13.18 21.26
CA ARG A 24 -16.37 -11.74 20.97
C ARG A 24 -15.94 -11.58 19.52
N SER A 25 -16.92 -11.28 18.66
CA SER A 25 -16.68 -11.02 17.25
C SER A 25 -15.73 -9.84 17.10
N ARG A 26 -14.72 -9.99 16.23
CA ARG A 26 -14.09 -8.84 15.59
C ARG A 26 -15.18 -7.95 14.96
N ARG A 27 -15.06 -6.63 15.16
CA ARG A 27 -15.64 -5.52 14.37
C ARG A 27 -17.16 -5.33 14.43
N ASN A 28 -17.63 -4.28 15.11
CA ASN A 28 -18.93 -3.66 14.87
C ASN A 28 -18.97 -2.25 15.51
N THR A 29 -18.25 -1.28 14.94
CA THR A 29 -18.64 0.13 15.11
C THR A 29 -20.05 0.32 14.57
N LYS A 30 -20.82 1.20 15.20
CA LYS A 30 -22.22 1.42 14.83
C LYS A 30 -22.35 2.79 14.18
N ASP A 31 -23.06 2.85 13.06
CA ASP A 31 -23.46 4.12 12.46
C ASP A 31 -24.33 4.89 13.48
N GLY A 32 -23.87 6.07 13.86
CA GLY A 32 -24.57 6.93 14.80
C GLY A 32 -25.80 7.59 14.19
N CYS A 33 -25.85 7.77 12.87
CA CYS A 33 -26.87 8.54 12.16
C CYS A 33 -28.31 8.07 12.40
N GLU A 34 -28.52 6.76 12.53
CA GLU A 34 -29.86 6.19 12.71
C GLU A 34 -30.42 6.38 14.14
N SER A 35 -29.56 6.69 15.10
CA SER A 35 -29.91 6.67 16.53
C SER A 35 -29.69 8.01 17.24
N LEU A 36 -29.35 9.07 16.49
CA LEU A 36 -29.18 10.40 17.05
C LEU A 36 -30.50 10.98 17.54
N LYS A 37 -30.46 11.48 18.77
CA LYS A 37 -31.56 12.22 19.39
C LYS A 37 -31.11 13.65 19.64
N GLU A 38 -31.83 14.61 19.04
CA GLU A 38 -31.62 16.03 19.35
C GLU A 38 -32.03 16.32 20.80
N ILE A 39 -31.20 17.08 21.52
CA ILE A 39 -31.45 17.45 22.91
C ILE A 39 -31.28 18.95 23.12
N SER A 40 -31.96 19.49 24.14
CA SER A 40 -31.75 20.88 24.56
C SER A 40 -30.39 21.04 25.24
N GLY A 41 -29.60 21.99 24.75
CA GLY A 41 -28.28 22.29 25.32
C GLY A 41 -28.30 23.17 26.57
N GLU A 42 -29.46 23.65 27.01
CA GLU A 42 -29.57 24.51 28.20
C GLU A 42 -29.17 23.79 29.48
N SER A 43 -29.57 22.51 29.61
CA SER A 43 -29.30 21.64 30.75
C SER A 43 -27.87 21.08 30.77
N ILE A 44 -27.19 21.03 29.61
CA ILE A 44 -25.82 20.51 29.49
C ILE A 44 -24.83 21.61 29.85
N LYS A 45 -24.06 21.39 30.92
CA LYS A 45 -23.10 22.35 31.48
C LYS A 45 -21.67 21.87 31.32
N PHE A 46 -20.75 22.81 31.19
CA PHE A 46 -19.34 22.53 31.46
C PHE A 46 -19.13 22.19 32.95
N PRO A 47 -18.06 21.45 33.30
CA PRO A 47 -17.66 21.25 34.68
C PRO A 47 -17.63 22.58 35.45
N ARG A 48 -17.92 22.54 36.76
CA ARG A 48 -18.03 23.75 37.61
C ARG A 48 -16.83 24.70 37.49
N LYS A 49 -15.63 24.15 37.28
CA LYS A 49 -14.37 24.88 37.05
C LYS A 49 -14.31 25.70 35.75
N PHE A 50 -15.21 25.49 34.80
CA PHE A 50 -15.25 26.16 33.49
C PHE A 50 -16.60 26.84 33.20
N HIS A 51 -17.62 26.62 34.06
CA HIS A 51 -19.02 26.94 33.79
C HIS A 51 -19.30 28.43 33.50
N ASN A 52 -18.48 29.35 34.04
CA ASN A 52 -18.71 30.79 33.93
C ASN A 52 -17.75 31.52 33.00
N ASP A 53 -16.62 30.89 32.64
CA ASP A 53 -15.51 31.58 31.96
C ASP A 53 -15.51 31.34 30.44
N PHE A 54 -16.25 30.34 29.96
CA PHE A 54 -16.24 29.93 28.56
C PHE A 54 -17.66 29.78 28.00
N ALA A 55 -17.88 30.38 26.81
CA ALA A 55 -19.13 30.22 26.08
C ALA A 55 -19.30 28.78 25.60
N ARG A 56 -20.49 28.20 25.82
CA ARG A 56 -20.83 26.85 25.33
C ARG A 56 -21.09 26.89 23.82
N PRO A 57 -20.38 26.08 22.99
CA PRO A 57 -20.51 26.09 21.53
C PRO A 57 -21.94 25.87 21.01
N TRP A 58 -22.74 25.09 21.74
CA TRP A 58 -24.12 24.76 21.37
C TRP A 58 -25.18 25.77 21.80
N LEU A 59 -24.80 26.92 22.38
CA LEU A 59 -25.75 27.99 22.77
C LEU A 59 -25.66 29.23 21.87
N ARG A 60 -25.19 29.04 20.64
CA ARG A 60 -25.03 30.09 19.63
C ARG A 60 -26.38 30.48 19.03
N LYS A 61 -26.93 31.62 19.46
CA LYS A 61 -28.21 32.17 18.96
C LYS A 61 -28.15 32.58 17.49
N ASP A 62 -26.98 32.98 17.01
CA ASP A 62 -26.76 33.46 15.64
C ASP A 62 -26.69 32.32 14.61
N LEU A 63 -26.50 31.08 15.05
CA LEU A 63 -26.23 29.93 14.18
C LEU A 63 -27.19 28.76 14.36
N ASN A 64 -28.07 28.82 15.37
CA ASN A 64 -28.99 27.74 15.74
C ASN A 64 -28.25 26.39 15.88
N ALA A 65 -27.12 26.40 16.59
CA ALA A 65 -26.34 25.20 16.86
C ALA A 65 -27.18 24.18 17.66
N LYS A 66 -26.94 22.89 17.41
CA LYS A 66 -27.73 21.80 18.00
C LYS A 66 -26.85 20.80 18.73
N LEU A 67 -27.43 20.11 19.71
CA LEU A 67 -26.81 18.97 20.38
C LEU A 67 -27.55 17.69 20.06
N TYR A 68 -26.78 16.61 19.92
CA TYR A 68 -27.29 15.27 19.75
C TYR A 68 -26.63 14.29 20.69
N GLU A 69 -27.37 13.27 21.12
CA GLU A 69 -26.86 12.12 21.87
C GLU A 69 -27.25 10.81 21.17
N SER A 70 -26.42 9.78 21.30
CA SER A 70 -26.70 8.42 20.84
C SER A 70 -25.81 7.41 21.57
N LYS A 71 -26.32 6.20 21.77
CA LYS A 71 -25.52 5.08 22.31
C LYS A 71 -24.37 4.69 21.36
N ALA A 72 -24.58 4.76 20.05
CA ALA A 72 -23.56 4.46 19.06
C ALA A 72 -22.43 5.50 19.10
N LEU A 73 -22.80 6.78 19.21
CA LEU A 73 -21.84 7.88 19.41
C LEU A 73 -20.98 7.65 20.66
N THR A 74 -21.60 7.37 21.81
CA THR A 74 -20.87 7.07 23.06
C THR A 74 -19.94 5.88 22.90
N TYR A 75 -20.41 4.80 22.27
CA TYR A 75 -19.62 3.59 22.06
C TYR A 75 -18.39 3.86 21.17
N ASN A 76 -18.58 4.53 20.04
CA ASN A 76 -17.49 4.87 19.12
C ASN A 76 -16.46 5.81 19.78
N TRP A 77 -16.91 6.75 20.62
CA TRP A 77 -16.01 7.62 21.39
C TRP A 77 -15.23 6.87 22.47
N LEU A 78 -15.85 5.95 23.20
CA LEU A 78 -15.15 5.10 24.17
C LEU A 78 -14.03 4.29 23.52
N TRP A 79 -14.30 3.72 22.34
CA TRP A 79 -13.26 3.01 21.59
C TRP A 79 -12.12 3.94 21.15
N MET A 80 -12.43 5.14 20.65
CA MET A 80 -11.41 6.14 20.29
C MET A 80 -10.52 6.49 21.48
N LYS A 81 -11.10 6.58 22.69
CA LYS A 81 -10.38 6.87 23.92
C LYS A 81 -9.35 5.79 24.32
N GLU A 82 -9.58 4.54 23.93
CA GLU A 82 -8.67 3.41 24.21
C GLU A 82 -7.45 3.37 23.26
N LEU A 83 -7.45 4.13 22.17
CA LEU A 83 -6.36 4.13 21.21
C LEU A 83 -5.12 4.85 21.75
N LYS A 84 -3.95 4.29 21.44
CA LYS A 84 -2.64 4.95 21.70
C LYS A 84 -2.44 6.13 20.77
N ILE A 85 -1.80 7.18 21.27
CA ILE A 85 -1.36 8.33 20.46
C ILE A 85 0.07 8.07 19.99
N ARG A 86 0.33 8.13 18.69
CA ARG A 86 1.65 7.90 18.11
C ARG A 86 2.68 8.83 18.73
N GLY A 87 3.79 8.23 19.14
CA GLY A 87 4.87 8.94 19.79
C GLY A 87 4.53 9.42 21.20
N LEU A 88 3.49 8.87 21.84
CA LEU A 88 3.25 8.97 23.28
C LEU A 88 3.04 7.56 23.83
N ASN A 89 3.56 7.28 25.03
CA ASN A 89 3.18 6.09 25.77
C ASN A 89 1.86 6.31 26.54
N SER A 90 0.83 6.81 25.84
CA SER A 90 -0.45 7.23 26.44
C SER A 90 -1.59 7.04 25.45
N THR A 91 -2.76 6.71 25.99
CA THR A 91 -4.02 6.66 25.23
C THR A 91 -4.62 8.04 25.06
N VAL A 92 -5.64 8.16 24.19
CA VAL A 92 -6.45 9.38 24.09
C VAL A 92 -7.12 9.70 25.44
N GLU A 93 -7.57 8.69 26.19
CA GLU A 93 -8.12 8.90 27.54
C GLU A 93 -7.08 9.50 28.50
N ASP A 94 -5.84 8.98 28.49
CA ASP A 94 -4.75 9.50 29.31
C ASP A 94 -4.44 10.95 28.98
N PHE A 95 -4.40 11.31 27.69
CA PHE A 95 -4.22 12.68 27.22
C PHE A 95 -5.32 13.62 27.74
N LEU A 96 -6.59 13.20 27.64
CA LEU A 96 -7.73 13.98 28.15
C LEU A 96 -7.63 14.18 29.66
N ASN A 97 -7.30 13.11 30.39
CA ASN A 97 -7.12 13.14 31.84
C ASN A 97 -5.97 14.07 32.26
N VAL A 98 -4.87 14.10 31.50
CA VAL A 98 -3.74 15.01 31.74
C VAL A 98 -4.18 16.46 31.60
N LEU A 99 -4.84 16.83 30.49
CA LEU A 99 -5.33 18.19 30.32
C LEU A 99 -6.32 18.56 31.43
N GLU A 100 -7.23 17.65 31.77
CA GLU A 100 -8.22 17.88 32.80
C GLU A 100 -7.59 18.13 34.18
N LYS A 101 -6.56 17.35 34.54
CA LYS A 101 -5.80 17.47 35.79
C LYS A 101 -5.15 18.85 35.94
N TYR A 102 -4.72 19.45 34.84
CA TYR A 102 -4.17 20.82 34.81
C TYR A 102 -5.23 21.92 34.63
N GLY A 103 -6.52 21.55 34.72
CA GLY A 103 -7.63 22.48 34.61
C GLY A 103 -7.80 23.00 33.18
N CYS A 104 -7.65 22.14 32.18
CA CYS A 104 -7.91 22.42 30.77
C CYS A 104 -9.00 21.46 30.27
N LEU A 105 -10.04 21.97 29.62
CA LEU A 105 -11.04 21.17 28.91
C LEU A 105 -10.64 21.10 27.44
N PHE A 106 -10.66 19.92 26.85
CA PHE A 106 -10.42 19.70 25.42
C PHE A 106 -11.69 19.24 24.72
N ILE A 107 -12.03 19.86 23.59
CA ILE A 107 -13.17 19.48 22.75
C ILE A 107 -12.68 19.20 21.32
N PRO A 108 -12.71 17.94 20.86
CA PRO A 108 -12.40 17.60 19.48
C PRO A 108 -13.46 18.11 18.49
N TYR A 109 -13.03 18.42 17.26
CA TYR A 109 -13.90 18.83 16.15
C TYR A 109 -13.41 18.30 14.81
N GLY A 110 -14.28 18.39 13.80
CA GLY A 110 -13.93 18.09 12.41
C GLY A 110 -14.00 16.61 12.07
N GLU A 111 -12.97 16.14 11.38
CA GLU A 111 -12.94 14.85 10.70
C GLU A 111 -13.06 13.64 11.64
N ALA A 112 -12.26 13.59 12.71
CA ALA A 112 -12.40 12.53 13.71
C ALA A 112 -13.82 12.44 14.29
N VAL A 113 -14.49 13.57 14.47
CA VAL A 113 -15.87 13.60 14.97
C VAL A 113 -16.86 13.09 13.92
N LYS A 114 -16.67 13.44 12.65
CA LYS A 114 -17.40 12.87 11.50
C LYS A 114 -17.24 11.35 11.47
N ASP A 115 -16.03 10.85 11.66
CA ASP A 115 -15.76 9.39 11.65
C ASP A 115 -16.37 8.67 12.85
N ILE A 116 -16.34 9.28 14.03
CA ILE A 116 -17.04 8.76 15.22
C ILE A 116 -18.55 8.69 14.97
N LEU A 117 -19.13 9.69 14.30
CA LEU A 117 -20.54 9.67 13.94
C LEU A 117 -20.87 8.55 12.94
N LEU A 118 -20.08 8.41 11.87
CA LEU A 118 -20.33 7.41 10.82
C LEU A 118 -19.90 5.99 11.22
N GLY A 119 -19.16 5.84 12.33
CA GLY A 119 -18.59 4.56 12.75
C GLY A 119 -17.46 4.06 11.84
N THR A 120 -16.79 4.93 11.10
CA THR A 120 -15.72 4.58 10.14
C THR A 120 -14.35 4.39 10.80
N ILE A 121 -14.21 4.74 12.08
CA ILE A 121 -12.97 4.72 12.88
C ILE A 121 -12.18 3.40 12.89
N GLN A 122 -12.83 2.25 12.67
CA GLN A 122 -12.14 0.94 12.60
C GLN A 122 -11.58 0.61 11.21
N THR A 123 -11.91 1.41 10.21
CA THR A 123 -11.45 1.23 8.83
C THR A 123 -10.34 2.21 8.46
N ILE A 124 -10.06 3.21 9.33
CA ILE A 124 -9.12 4.32 9.10
C ILE A 124 -7.95 4.17 10.07
N SER A 125 -6.71 4.22 9.56
CA SER A 125 -5.51 4.24 10.39
C SER A 125 -4.40 5.00 9.67
N PRO A 126 -3.67 5.90 10.36
CA PRO A 126 -3.95 6.44 11.70
C PRO A 126 -5.11 7.46 11.71
N LEU A 127 -5.74 7.67 12.87
CA LEU A 127 -6.84 8.63 13.05
C LEU A 127 -6.32 10.00 13.53
N LYS A 128 -6.76 11.10 12.93
CA LYS A 128 -6.30 12.45 13.26
C LYS A 128 -7.25 13.19 14.20
N ILE A 129 -6.86 13.38 15.46
CA ILE A 129 -7.64 14.15 16.43
C ILE A 129 -7.18 15.60 16.46
N VAL A 130 -8.10 16.52 16.16
CA VAL A 130 -7.91 17.96 16.29
C VAL A 130 -8.97 18.50 17.26
N GLY A 131 -8.58 19.41 18.14
CA GLY A 131 -9.52 20.04 19.06
C GLY A 131 -9.05 21.35 19.66
N GLU A 132 -9.92 21.94 20.48
CA GLU A 132 -9.66 23.19 21.20
C GLU A 132 -9.60 22.98 22.70
N SER A 133 -8.68 23.70 23.34
CA SER A 133 -8.51 23.68 24.79
C SER A 133 -8.93 25.01 25.42
N THR A 134 -9.61 24.96 26.57
CA THR A 134 -9.94 26.16 27.37
C THR A 134 -8.73 26.85 27.98
N CYS A 135 -7.56 26.20 27.97
CA CYS A 135 -6.32 26.81 28.41
C CYS A 135 -5.64 27.63 27.30
N GLU A 136 -4.89 28.65 27.70
CA GLU A 136 -3.97 29.33 26.79
C GLU A 136 -2.97 28.34 26.19
N ILE A 137 -2.63 28.54 24.91
CA ILE A 137 -1.79 27.59 24.18
C ILE A 137 -0.39 27.43 24.79
N SER A 138 0.16 28.50 25.39
CA SER A 138 1.44 28.43 26.11
C SER A 138 1.36 27.53 27.35
N LYS A 139 0.24 27.54 28.06
CA LYS A 139 -0.01 26.60 29.18
C LYS A 139 -0.16 25.17 28.67
N VAL A 140 -0.84 24.97 27.54
CA VAL A 140 -0.96 23.64 26.90
C VAL A 140 0.41 23.08 26.54
N TYR A 141 1.30 23.90 25.95
CA TYR A 141 2.68 23.49 25.66
C TYR A 141 3.47 23.13 26.94
N GLN A 142 3.37 23.95 27.98
CA GLN A 142 4.02 23.66 29.27
C GLN A 142 3.53 22.35 29.90
N ILE A 143 2.25 22.01 29.73
CA ILE A 143 1.70 20.72 30.18
C ILE A 143 2.33 19.59 29.37
N CYS A 144 2.39 19.71 28.05
CA CYS A 144 3.02 18.72 27.19
C CYS A 144 4.48 18.46 27.60
N GLU A 145 5.28 19.53 27.65
CA GLU A 145 6.71 19.45 27.98
C GLU A 145 6.94 18.85 29.37
N ARG A 146 6.11 19.22 30.37
CA ARG A 146 6.21 18.71 31.73
C ARG A 146 5.85 17.23 31.86
N VAL A 147 4.86 16.76 31.11
CA VAL A 147 4.32 15.40 31.26
C VAL A 147 5.00 14.40 30.33
N TYR A 148 5.29 14.81 29.10
CA TYR A 148 5.77 13.92 28.03
C TYR A 148 7.21 14.24 27.58
N GLY A 149 7.78 15.38 27.99
CA GLY A 149 9.09 15.84 27.56
C GLY A 149 9.04 16.63 26.25
N SER A 150 10.01 17.52 26.03
CA SER A 150 10.05 18.44 24.89
C SER A 150 10.10 17.74 23.52
N LEU A 151 10.74 16.57 23.42
CA LEU A 151 10.85 15.77 22.20
C LEU A 151 9.52 15.16 21.73
N ARG A 152 8.50 15.10 22.60
CA ARG A 152 7.17 14.56 22.29
C ARG A 152 6.13 15.67 22.10
N CYS A 153 6.59 16.91 21.97
CA CYS A 153 5.78 18.09 21.82
C CYS A 153 6.21 18.85 20.57
N GLY A 154 5.26 19.24 19.72
CA GLY A 154 5.53 20.08 18.56
C GLY A 154 6.17 21.42 18.95
N ALA A 155 6.52 22.25 17.96
CA ALA A 155 7.22 23.51 18.20
C ALA A 155 6.52 24.40 19.24
N LYS A 156 7.33 25.07 20.08
CA LYS A 156 6.84 25.98 21.11
C LYS A 156 6.00 27.09 20.48
N PRO A 157 4.75 27.32 20.94
CA PRO A 157 3.90 28.35 20.36
C PRO A 157 4.44 29.74 20.69
N THR A 158 4.62 30.58 19.67
CA THR A 158 5.03 31.99 19.80
C THR A 158 3.86 32.96 19.70
N LYS A 159 2.69 32.51 19.22
CA LYS A 159 1.46 33.31 19.10
C LYS A 159 0.24 32.56 19.68
N PRO A 160 -0.81 33.29 20.11
CA PRO A 160 -2.02 32.67 20.68
C PRO A 160 -2.79 31.74 19.74
N TRP A 161 -2.71 31.96 18.42
CA TRP A 161 -3.38 31.14 17.41
C TRP A 161 -2.55 29.93 16.96
N HIS A 162 -1.33 29.75 17.48
CA HIS A 162 -0.54 28.56 17.22
C HIS A 162 -1.22 27.31 17.82
N ARG A 163 -0.78 26.15 17.35
CA ARG A 163 -1.24 24.85 17.84
C ARG A 163 -0.10 24.15 18.56
N VAL A 164 -0.44 23.28 19.50
CA VAL A 164 0.50 22.37 20.16
C VAL A 164 0.16 20.97 19.69
N ILE A 165 1.18 20.25 19.25
CA ILE A 165 1.07 18.87 18.82
C ILE A 165 1.57 17.99 19.96
N PHE A 166 0.77 17.00 20.36
CA PHE A 166 1.11 16.01 21.39
C PHE A 166 1.43 14.68 20.71
N GLY A 167 2.67 14.22 20.80
CA GLY A 167 3.18 13.04 20.12
C GLY A 167 4.27 13.37 19.11
N ASN A 168 4.81 12.33 18.48
CA ASN A 168 5.85 12.44 17.46
C ASN A 168 5.48 11.57 16.25
N MET A 169 5.51 12.15 15.05
CA MET A 169 5.31 11.41 13.80
C MET A 169 6.51 10.51 13.45
N ASP A 170 7.70 10.86 13.94
CA ASP A 170 8.96 10.13 13.68
C ASP A 170 9.12 8.85 14.55
N ASP A 171 8.10 8.46 15.33
CA ASP A 171 8.18 7.26 16.18
C ASP A 171 7.69 6.01 15.43
N ASN A 172 8.59 5.05 15.22
CA ASN A 172 8.42 3.82 14.43
C ASN A 172 7.52 2.75 15.10
N GLU A 173 6.50 3.16 15.87
CA GLU A 173 5.54 2.22 16.44
C GLU A 173 4.76 1.50 15.32
N ARG A 174 4.80 0.15 15.35
CA ARG A 174 4.25 -0.74 14.30
C ARG A 174 2.81 -0.37 13.90
N PHE A 175 2.56 -0.20 12.60
CA PHE A 175 1.25 0.13 11.99
C PHE A 175 0.14 -0.93 12.18
N ASN A 176 0.44 -2.07 12.80
CA ASN A 176 -0.51 -3.18 12.98
C ASN A 176 -1.47 -3.02 14.16
N THR A 177 -1.32 -1.96 14.97
CA THR A 177 -2.27 -1.62 16.05
C THR A 177 -3.02 -0.34 15.73
N PRO A 178 -4.36 -0.31 15.83
CA PRO A 178 -5.13 0.93 15.70
C PRO A 178 -4.58 2.00 16.63
N MET A 179 -4.21 3.16 16.07
CA MET A 179 -3.60 4.27 16.80
C MET A 179 -4.11 5.61 16.26
N VAL A 180 -3.91 6.63 17.08
CA VAL A 180 -4.24 8.03 16.78
C VAL A 180 -2.94 8.76 16.44
N ASP A 181 -2.94 9.53 15.37
CA ASP A 181 -1.84 10.42 15.05
C ASP A 181 -1.64 11.49 16.14
N PRO A 182 -0.47 12.13 16.23
CA PRO A 182 -0.21 13.17 17.21
C PRO A 182 -1.35 14.18 17.29
N VAL A 183 -1.87 14.37 18.51
CA VAL A 183 -3.09 15.15 18.75
C VAL A 183 -2.80 16.63 18.61
N ILE A 184 -3.61 17.32 17.82
CA ILE A 184 -3.44 18.76 17.56
C ILE A 184 -4.38 19.56 18.44
N VAL A 185 -3.80 20.39 19.32
CA VAL A 185 -4.54 21.23 20.27
C VAL A 185 -4.41 22.70 19.88
N SER A 186 -5.54 23.38 19.78
CA SER A 186 -5.64 24.82 19.49
C SER A 186 -6.20 25.59 20.69
N THR A 187 -6.05 26.91 20.71
CA THR A 187 -6.72 27.73 21.74
C THR A 187 -8.24 27.77 21.54
N TRP A 188 -8.96 28.01 22.62
CA TRP A 188 -10.42 28.10 22.65
C TRP A 188 -10.97 29.16 21.69
N ASN A 189 -12.14 28.88 21.11
CA ASN A 189 -12.92 29.76 20.24
C ASN A 189 -12.30 30.04 18.86
N LEU A 190 -11.28 29.29 18.43
CA LEU A 190 -10.71 29.44 17.08
C LEU A 190 -11.59 28.84 15.98
N THR A 191 -12.55 27.98 16.33
CA THR A 191 -13.44 27.23 15.43
C THR A 191 -14.87 27.39 15.90
N PHE A 192 -15.15 27.00 17.16
CA PHE A 192 -16.49 26.98 17.74
C PHE A 192 -17.16 28.36 17.82
N ASN A 193 -16.38 29.44 17.87
CA ASN A 193 -16.90 30.81 17.95
C ASN A 193 -16.73 31.64 16.66
N ARG A 194 -16.22 31.02 15.58
CA ARG A 194 -16.01 31.72 14.31
C ARG A 194 -17.33 31.97 13.57
N PRO A 195 -17.39 32.97 12.67
CA PRO A 195 -18.50 33.14 11.74
C PRO A 195 -18.52 32.04 10.67
N LYS A 196 -19.70 31.69 10.13
CA LYS A 196 -19.91 30.63 9.10
C LYS A 196 -18.95 30.72 7.90
N VAL A 197 -18.58 31.93 7.49
CA VAL A 197 -17.65 32.17 6.38
C VAL A 197 -16.24 31.63 6.64
N GLN A 198 -15.85 31.40 7.89
CA GLN A 198 -14.54 30.88 8.28
C GLN A 198 -14.55 29.37 8.56
N TRP A 199 -15.71 28.72 8.57
CA TRP A 199 -15.82 27.26 8.69
C TRP A 199 -15.56 26.58 7.36
N GLU A 200 -15.20 25.30 7.37
CA GLU A 200 -15.05 24.49 6.16
C GLU A 200 -16.41 24.11 5.55
N PHE A 201 -16.52 22.93 4.93
CA PHE A 201 -17.78 22.33 4.51
C PHE A 201 -18.59 21.88 5.73
N SER A 202 -19.91 21.85 5.59
CA SER A 202 -20.81 21.45 6.69
C SER A 202 -20.49 20.06 7.25
N ALA A 203 -20.00 19.15 6.41
CA ALA A 203 -19.58 17.80 6.81
C ALA A 203 -18.45 17.77 7.86
N ASN A 204 -17.65 18.83 7.97
CA ASN A 204 -16.58 18.97 8.97
C ASN A 204 -16.97 19.96 10.09
N ALA A 205 -18.17 20.54 10.04
CA ALA A 205 -18.62 21.52 11.03
C ALA A 205 -19.34 20.85 12.21
N VAL A 206 -18.68 19.87 12.83
CA VAL A 206 -19.15 19.13 14.02
C VAL A 206 -18.08 19.07 15.11
N GLY A 207 -18.50 19.02 16.37
CA GLY A 207 -17.66 18.83 17.56
C GLY A 207 -18.20 17.74 18.47
N LEU A 208 -17.41 17.29 19.44
CA LEU A 208 -17.83 16.26 20.39
C LEU A 208 -17.44 16.65 21.82
N TYR A 209 -18.42 16.65 22.72
CA TYR A 209 -18.25 17.00 24.13
C TYR A 209 -18.58 15.80 25.01
N ASP A 210 -17.60 15.35 25.79
CA ASP A 210 -17.74 14.35 26.84
C ASP A 210 -17.83 15.07 28.20
N ASN A 211 -18.91 14.83 28.94
CA ASN A 211 -19.13 15.46 30.24
C ASN A 211 -18.48 14.71 31.41
N THR A 212 -17.72 13.64 31.12
CA THR A 212 -17.04 12.74 32.07
C THR A 212 -17.95 12.04 33.09
N ALA A 213 -19.27 12.19 32.97
CA ALA A 213 -20.30 11.57 33.80
C ALA A 213 -21.12 10.52 32.99
N GLY A 214 -20.57 10.04 31.88
CA GLY A 214 -21.20 9.08 30.98
C GLY A 214 -22.05 9.70 29.87
N GLY A 215 -22.10 11.04 29.76
CA GLY A 215 -22.79 11.75 28.69
C GLY A 215 -21.83 12.21 27.59
N VAL A 216 -22.05 11.75 26.37
CA VAL A 216 -21.30 12.15 25.16
C VAL A 216 -22.26 12.84 24.20
N TYR A 217 -21.91 14.06 23.80
CA TYR A 217 -22.77 14.95 23.02
C TYR A 217 -22.08 15.40 21.75
N LEU A 218 -22.74 15.17 20.62
CA LEU A 218 -22.33 15.70 19.34
C LEU A 218 -22.83 17.15 19.21
N ILE A 219 -21.92 18.04 18.86
CA ILE A 219 -22.17 19.46 18.62
C ILE A 219 -22.31 19.66 17.12
N ASP A 220 -23.51 19.95 16.65
CA ASP A 220 -23.74 20.43 15.29
C ASP A 220 -23.64 21.95 15.28
N MET A 221 -22.52 22.46 14.74
CA MET A 221 -22.26 23.90 14.76
C MET A 221 -23.18 24.66 13.80
N THR A 222 -23.63 24.04 12.70
CA THR A 222 -24.47 24.70 11.68
C THR A 222 -25.97 24.50 11.91
N GLY A 223 -26.34 23.53 12.74
CA GLY A 223 -27.70 23.03 12.90
C GLY A 223 -28.18 22.12 11.74
N GLN A 224 -27.31 21.87 10.76
CA GLN A 224 -27.59 21.10 9.55
C GLN A 224 -26.47 20.09 9.22
N SER A 225 -25.29 20.21 9.85
CA SER A 225 -24.09 19.41 9.58
C SER A 225 -24.37 17.92 9.75
N VAL A 226 -25.09 17.54 10.82
CA VAL A 226 -25.42 16.14 11.10
C VAL A 226 -26.20 15.52 9.94
N LYS A 227 -27.20 16.24 9.43
CA LYS A 227 -28.02 15.77 8.32
C LYS A 227 -27.21 15.71 7.02
N ASP A 228 -26.25 16.60 6.84
CA ASP A 228 -25.38 16.60 5.66
C ASP A 228 -24.39 15.41 5.71
N ILE A 229 -23.80 15.14 6.88
CA ILE A 229 -22.92 13.97 7.13
C ILE A 229 -23.69 12.67 6.89
N CYS A 230 -24.85 12.51 7.53
CA CYS A 230 -25.64 11.29 7.44
C CYS A 230 -26.20 11.02 6.04
N ARG A 231 -26.31 12.06 5.19
CA ARG A 231 -26.71 11.92 3.78
C ARG A 231 -25.52 11.90 2.82
N ARG A 232 -24.28 11.99 3.33
CA ARG A 232 -23.05 12.10 2.55
C ARG A 232 -23.12 13.18 1.49
N ILE A 233 -23.50 14.40 1.87
CA ILE A 233 -23.58 15.54 0.94
C ILE A 233 -22.58 16.64 1.30
N ILE A 234 -21.99 17.25 0.27
CA ILE A 234 -21.06 18.38 0.41
C ILE A 234 -21.84 19.68 0.24
N VAL A 235 -21.89 20.47 1.32
CA VAL A 235 -22.56 21.77 1.35
C VAL A 235 -21.63 22.81 1.99
N ILE A 236 -21.65 24.03 1.46
CA ILE A 236 -20.97 25.18 2.07
C ILE A 236 -21.90 25.79 3.13
N PRO A 237 -21.45 26.09 4.35
CA PRO A 237 -22.31 26.52 5.47
C PRO A 237 -22.85 27.96 5.35
N VAL A 238 -22.80 28.57 4.16
CA VAL A 238 -23.36 29.88 3.84
C VAL A 238 -24.22 29.78 2.59
N ASP A 239 -25.11 30.75 2.37
CA ASP A 239 -25.94 30.78 1.16
C ASP A 239 -25.08 30.91 -0.11
N PRO A 240 -25.54 30.41 -1.28
CA PRO A 240 -24.79 30.47 -2.55
C PRO A 240 -24.23 31.85 -2.91
N GLY A 241 -24.98 32.93 -2.63
CA GLY A 241 -24.52 34.30 -2.86
C GLY A 241 -23.32 34.74 -2.01
N ASN A 242 -22.97 33.98 -0.97
CA ASN A 242 -21.85 34.24 -0.06
C ASN A 242 -20.67 33.29 -0.27
N PHE A 243 -20.71 32.37 -1.25
CA PHE A 243 -19.65 31.38 -1.49
C PHE A 243 -18.28 32.04 -1.67
N THR A 244 -18.19 33.17 -2.40
CA THR A 244 -16.95 33.91 -2.59
C THR A 244 -16.37 34.48 -1.29
N LYS A 245 -17.25 34.96 -0.40
CA LYS A 245 -16.84 35.43 0.93
C LYS A 245 -16.43 34.27 1.84
N TRP A 246 -16.98 33.08 1.63
CA TRP A 246 -16.56 31.88 2.37
C TRP A 246 -15.20 31.34 1.90
N SER A 247 -14.91 31.39 0.61
CA SER A 247 -13.62 30.94 0.07
C SER A 247 -12.51 31.97 0.20
N SER A 248 -12.82 33.22 0.59
CA SER A 248 -11.83 34.29 0.69
C SER A 248 -10.67 33.88 1.60
N PHE A 249 -9.44 34.10 1.12
CA PHE A 249 -8.18 33.89 1.85
C PHE A 249 -7.75 32.45 2.17
N ASN A 250 -8.51 31.41 1.84
CA ASN A 250 -8.08 30.04 2.16
C ASN A 250 -8.38 29.04 1.05
N LEU A 251 -7.43 28.89 0.11
CA LEU A 251 -7.53 27.94 -1.00
C LEU A 251 -7.50 26.48 -0.52
N VAL A 252 -6.70 26.17 0.49
CA VAL A 252 -6.61 24.81 1.08
C VAL A 252 -7.97 24.33 1.56
N LYS A 253 -8.73 25.20 2.25
CA LYS A 253 -10.11 24.96 2.66
C LYS A 253 -11.04 24.65 1.50
N VAL A 254 -10.85 25.29 0.34
CA VAL A 254 -11.62 25.00 -0.88
C VAL A 254 -11.24 23.61 -1.44
N MET A 255 -9.95 23.31 -1.50
CA MET A 255 -9.44 22.04 -2.03
C MET A 255 -9.78 20.83 -1.16
N ARG A 256 -10.10 21.01 0.14
CA ARG A 256 -10.67 19.93 0.99
C ARG A 256 -11.97 19.32 0.45
N TYR A 257 -12.57 19.92 -0.57
CA TYR A 257 -13.64 19.32 -1.37
C TYR A 257 -13.29 17.92 -1.86
N TYR A 258 -12.08 17.73 -2.41
CA TYR A 258 -11.65 16.47 -3.01
C TYR A 258 -11.49 15.34 -1.98
N ASN A 259 -11.13 15.67 -0.73
CA ASN A 259 -11.14 14.70 0.37
C ASN A 259 -12.55 14.18 0.66
N LEU A 260 -13.55 15.07 0.64
CA LEU A 260 -14.94 14.68 0.88
C LEU A 260 -15.50 13.85 -0.29
N GLU A 261 -15.16 14.17 -1.54
CA GLU A 261 -15.54 13.33 -2.69
C GLU A 261 -14.89 11.95 -2.61
N ALA A 262 -13.61 11.86 -2.25
CA ALA A 262 -12.92 10.59 -2.03
C ALA A 262 -13.53 9.76 -0.89
N ASP A 263 -14.14 10.42 0.10
CA ASP A 263 -14.95 9.80 1.15
C ASP A 263 -16.38 9.41 0.72
N ASN A 264 -16.67 9.47 -0.58
CA ASN A 264 -17.98 9.21 -1.20
C ASN A 264 -19.07 10.22 -0.78
N PHE A 265 -18.72 11.49 -0.59
CA PHE A 265 -19.70 12.56 -0.46
C PHE A 265 -20.03 13.17 -1.82
N ILE A 266 -21.29 13.55 -1.99
CA ILE A 266 -21.81 14.09 -3.26
C ILE A 266 -22.11 15.58 -3.10
N SER A 267 -21.58 16.41 -3.99
CA SER A 267 -21.83 17.84 -3.96
C SER A 267 -23.24 18.22 -4.40
N LYS A 268 -23.79 19.30 -3.81
CA LYS A 268 -25.11 19.84 -4.16
C LYS A 268 -25.06 21.36 -4.35
N GLY A 269 -26.03 21.90 -5.10
CA GLY A 269 -26.25 23.35 -5.17
C GLY A 269 -25.13 24.15 -5.83
N GLY A 270 -24.51 23.61 -6.90
CA GLY A 270 -23.46 24.30 -7.66
C GLY A 270 -22.09 24.36 -6.98
N VAL A 271 -21.90 23.64 -5.86
CA VAL A 271 -20.65 23.63 -5.10
C VAL A 271 -19.47 23.14 -5.94
N GLN A 272 -19.61 22.05 -6.71
CA GLN A 272 -18.55 21.55 -7.60
C GLN A 272 -18.07 22.62 -8.57
N ASN A 273 -19.00 23.23 -9.32
CA ASN A 273 -18.67 24.28 -10.29
C ASN A 273 -17.99 25.49 -9.61
N PHE A 274 -18.46 25.86 -8.41
CA PHE A 274 -17.82 26.92 -7.64
C PHE A 274 -16.39 26.55 -7.21
N VAL A 275 -16.17 25.32 -6.74
CA VAL A 275 -14.84 24.82 -6.33
C VAL A 275 -13.89 24.81 -7.51
N ILE A 276 -14.28 24.19 -8.64
CA ILE A 276 -13.46 24.11 -9.85
C ILE A 276 -13.06 25.51 -10.31
N ARG A 277 -14.03 26.43 -10.41
CA ARG A 277 -13.77 27.82 -10.81
C ARG A 277 -12.84 28.54 -9.83
N THR A 278 -13.09 28.41 -8.53
CA THR A 278 -12.29 29.09 -7.50
C THR A 278 -10.86 28.57 -7.46
N VAL A 279 -10.66 27.25 -7.59
CA VAL A 279 -9.33 26.64 -7.63
C VAL A 279 -8.56 27.12 -8.84
N LYS A 280 -9.19 27.17 -10.02
CA LYS A 280 -8.56 27.67 -11.24
C LYS A 280 -8.23 29.16 -11.18
N GLU A 281 -9.15 30.00 -10.68
CA GLU A 281 -8.96 31.45 -10.57
C GLU A 281 -7.90 31.86 -9.54
N ARG A 282 -7.69 31.05 -8.49
CA ARG A 282 -6.87 31.41 -7.33
C ARG A 282 -5.77 30.40 -7.05
N TYR A 283 -5.40 29.61 -8.05
CA TYR A 283 -4.39 28.58 -7.92
C TYR A 283 -3.07 29.17 -7.40
N SER A 284 -2.43 28.43 -6.50
CA SER A 284 -1.12 28.77 -5.95
C SER A 284 -0.37 27.47 -5.72
N THR A 285 0.81 27.35 -6.33
CA THR A 285 1.75 26.23 -6.15
C THR A 285 1.90 25.88 -4.68
N LEU A 286 2.26 26.87 -3.85
CA LEU A 286 2.50 26.67 -2.42
C LEU A 286 1.28 26.11 -1.67
N LYS A 287 0.08 26.67 -1.94
CA LYS A 287 -1.16 26.23 -1.29
C LYS A 287 -1.60 24.85 -1.75
N PHE A 288 -1.36 24.55 -3.02
CA PHE A 288 -1.67 23.25 -3.59
C PHE A 288 -0.72 22.18 -3.06
N GLN A 289 0.58 22.46 -2.98
CA GLN A 289 1.57 21.60 -2.33
C GLN A 289 1.27 21.40 -0.84
N GLU A 290 0.91 22.47 -0.13
CA GLU A 290 0.48 22.40 1.27
C GLU A 290 -0.74 21.48 1.42
N TYR A 291 -1.74 21.65 0.56
CA TYR A 291 -2.95 20.83 0.57
C TYR A 291 -2.61 19.35 0.33
N TYR A 292 -1.86 19.09 -0.73
CA TYR A 292 -1.57 17.73 -1.15
C TYR A 292 -0.69 17.01 -0.12
N CYS A 293 0.34 17.69 0.40
CA CYS A 293 1.14 17.14 1.48
C CYS A 293 0.31 16.83 2.74
N ARG A 294 -0.43 17.83 3.26
CA ARG A 294 -1.07 17.73 4.58
C ARG A 294 -2.37 16.93 4.62
N PHE A 295 -3.07 16.83 3.50
CA PHE A 295 -4.42 16.27 3.43
C PHE A 295 -4.58 15.16 2.40
N VAL A 296 -3.64 14.97 1.47
CA VAL A 296 -3.68 13.86 0.50
C VAL A 296 -2.68 12.78 0.89
N TYR A 297 -1.45 13.16 1.26
CA TYR A 297 -0.43 12.24 1.76
C TYR A 297 -0.36 12.10 3.29
N ASP A 298 -1.20 12.84 4.03
CA ASP A 298 -1.14 12.91 5.50
C ASP A 298 0.27 13.23 6.06
N GLY A 299 1.05 13.99 5.28
CA GLY A 299 2.40 14.41 5.61
C GLY A 299 2.48 15.70 6.43
N ILE A 300 3.69 15.99 6.89
CA ILE A 300 4.07 17.27 7.47
C ILE A 300 4.67 18.14 6.38
N PHE A 301 3.98 19.24 6.06
CA PHE A 301 4.48 20.24 5.15
C PHE A 301 5.39 21.23 5.90
N LEU A 302 6.66 21.28 5.50
CA LEU A 302 7.70 22.14 6.05
C LEU A 302 8.23 23.05 4.95
N LEU A 303 8.52 24.28 5.34
CA LEU A 303 9.19 25.27 4.50
C LEU A 303 10.27 25.88 5.40
N ALA A 304 11.53 25.85 4.98
CA ALA A 304 12.60 26.46 5.78
C ALA A 304 12.31 27.97 5.95
N ASP A 305 12.32 28.44 7.21
CA ASP A 305 11.93 29.78 7.67
C ASP A 305 10.45 30.20 7.54
N TYR A 306 9.52 29.27 7.33
CA TYR A 306 8.09 29.58 7.21
C TYR A 306 7.31 29.36 8.52
N ASP A 307 6.68 30.43 9.01
CA ASP A 307 5.64 30.36 10.03
C ASP A 307 4.34 29.86 9.37
N PRO A 308 3.79 28.68 9.74
CA PRO A 308 2.60 28.10 9.14
C PRO A 308 1.32 28.96 9.31
N TYR A 309 1.40 30.10 10.00
CA TYR A 309 0.30 31.06 10.18
C TYR A 309 0.44 32.39 9.43
N LEU A 310 1.49 32.60 8.61
CA LEU A 310 1.56 33.76 7.71
C LEU A 310 0.78 33.57 6.40
N SER A 311 0.01 32.49 6.30
CA SER A 311 -0.76 32.06 5.13
C SER A 311 -1.79 33.07 4.61
N ASP A 312 -2.13 34.11 5.37
CA ASP A 312 -3.13 35.12 4.99
C ASP A 312 -2.55 36.53 4.76
N ILE A 313 -1.27 36.81 5.08
CA ILE A 313 -0.72 38.19 5.03
C ILE A 313 0.60 38.29 4.24
N ALA A 314 1.37 37.20 4.06
CA ALA A 314 2.67 37.26 3.39
C ALA A 314 2.61 37.12 1.85
N GLU A 315 1.43 37.19 1.25
CA GLU A 315 1.21 36.82 -0.16
C GLU A 315 1.56 37.94 -1.17
N GLN A 316 1.95 39.15 -0.73
CA GLN A 316 2.16 40.27 -1.66
C GLN A 316 3.57 40.42 -2.22
N ASN A 317 4.59 39.69 -1.73
CA ASN A 317 5.99 39.95 -2.13
C ASN A 317 6.82 38.72 -2.52
N TYR A 318 6.25 37.52 -2.63
CA TYR A 318 6.99 36.36 -3.14
C TYR A 318 6.77 36.20 -4.65
N THR A 319 7.45 37.04 -5.43
CA THR A 319 7.69 36.80 -6.86
C THR A 319 8.94 35.93 -6.98
N SER A 320 8.77 34.70 -7.46
CA SER A 320 9.85 33.73 -7.68
C SER A 320 10.80 34.18 -8.79
N THR A 321 11.92 34.79 -8.40
CA THR A 321 13.10 34.91 -9.28
C THR A 321 14.42 34.62 -8.57
N ALA A 322 14.41 34.04 -7.37
CA ALA A 322 15.62 33.65 -6.66
C ALA A 322 15.77 32.13 -6.66
N THR A 323 16.83 31.65 -7.32
CA THR A 323 17.25 30.25 -7.44
C THR A 323 17.74 29.61 -6.13
N ASP A 324 17.64 30.31 -5.00
CA ASP A 324 18.14 29.88 -3.69
C ASP A 324 17.06 29.99 -2.57
N GLY A 325 15.78 29.87 -2.93
CA GLY A 325 14.68 29.87 -1.95
C GLY A 325 14.49 28.51 -1.24
N PRO A 326 13.94 28.49 -0.01
CA PRO A 326 13.73 27.27 0.76
C PRO A 326 12.74 26.32 0.06
N VAL A 327 13.19 25.11 -0.28
CA VAL A 327 12.39 24.08 -0.96
C VAL A 327 11.30 23.56 0.00
N PRO A 328 10.02 23.50 -0.42
CA PRO A 328 8.97 22.85 0.36
C PRO A 328 9.30 21.37 0.56
N GLN A 329 9.37 20.94 1.82
CA GLN A 329 9.56 19.55 2.19
C GLN A 329 8.23 18.96 2.66
N CYS A 330 7.86 17.80 2.14
CA CYS A 330 6.75 17.02 2.65
C CYS A 330 7.28 15.75 3.33
N ARG A 331 7.18 15.69 4.65
CA ARG A 331 7.55 14.48 5.39
C ARG A 331 6.36 13.54 5.47
N VAL A 332 6.47 12.36 4.88
CA VAL A 332 5.35 11.43 4.77
C VAL A 332 5.73 10.07 5.35
N VAL A 333 4.76 9.39 5.96
CA VAL A 333 4.77 7.93 6.04
C VAL A 333 4.18 7.46 4.71
N PHE A 334 4.80 6.48 4.04
CA PHE A 334 4.23 5.96 2.79
C PHE A 334 2.76 5.52 2.97
N PRO A 335 1.85 5.95 2.09
CA PRO A 335 0.41 5.74 2.25
C PRO A 335 0.06 4.25 2.17
N ASP A 336 -0.80 3.80 3.09
CA ASP A 336 -1.31 2.43 3.06
C ASP A 336 -2.25 2.17 1.86
N SER A 337 -2.66 0.92 1.65
CA SER A 337 -3.56 0.55 0.54
C SER A 337 -4.89 1.33 0.48
N ARG A 338 -5.35 1.89 1.60
CA ARG A 338 -6.53 2.75 1.65
C ARG A 338 -6.16 4.18 1.29
N SER A 339 -5.09 4.72 1.86
CA SER A 339 -4.57 6.05 1.52
C SER A 339 -4.20 6.12 0.04
N GLY A 340 -3.59 5.08 -0.53
CA GLY A 340 -3.32 4.96 -1.97
C GLY A 340 -4.58 4.99 -2.83
N ARG A 341 -5.68 4.36 -2.41
CA ARG A 341 -6.98 4.45 -3.11
C ARG A 341 -7.59 5.84 -3.03
N ILE A 342 -7.51 6.50 -1.87
CA ILE A 342 -7.99 7.87 -1.68
C ILE A 342 -7.17 8.83 -2.55
N ILE A 343 -5.85 8.70 -2.55
CA ILE A 343 -4.93 9.48 -3.40
C ILE A 343 -5.27 9.27 -4.88
N GLY A 344 -5.41 8.01 -5.32
CA GLY A 344 -5.78 7.69 -6.69
C GLY A 344 -7.14 8.28 -7.09
N HIS A 345 -8.13 8.23 -6.20
CA HIS A 345 -9.43 8.86 -6.44
C HIS A 345 -9.32 10.38 -6.57
N ILE A 346 -8.56 11.04 -5.68
CA ILE A 346 -8.33 12.49 -5.72
C ILE A 346 -7.64 12.86 -7.04
N ASN A 347 -6.60 12.13 -7.46
CA ASN A 347 -5.88 12.40 -8.71
C ASN A 347 -6.77 12.26 -9.94
N ASN A 348 -7.54 11.16 -10.03
CA ASN A 348 -8.47 10.96 -11.13
C ASN A 348 -9.54 12.07 -11.17
N THR A 349 -9.96 12.55 -10.00
CA THR A 349 -10.96 13.63 -9.89
C THR A 349 -10.36 15.00 -10.28
N LEU A 350 -9.12 15.27 -9.87
CA LEU A 350 -8.39 16.47 -10.27
C LEU A 350 -8.17 16.47 -11.79
N GLU A 351 -7.75 15.35 -12.37
CA GLU A 351 -7.62 15.20 -13.81
C GLU A 351 -8.96 15.41 -14.52
N ALA A 352 -10.05 14.80 -14.05
CA ALA A 352 -11.37 14.97 -14.64
C ALA A 352 -11.87 16.43 -14.55
N HIS A 353 -11.56 17.17 -13.48
CA HIS A 353 -12.04 18.54 -13.27
C HIS A 353 -11.16 19.61 -13.94
N PHE A 354 -9.87 19.36 -14.10
CA PHE A 354 -8.91 20.37 -14.57
C PHE A 354 -8.23 20.03 -15.90
N GLY A 355 -8.25 18.77 -16.35
CA GLY A 355 -7.70 18.33 -17.63
C GLY A 355 -6.24 18.74 -17.79
N ASP A 356 -5.94 19.50 -18.84
CA ASP A 356 -4.59 20.00 -19.14
C ASP A 356 -4.01 20.83 -17.99
N PHE A 357 -4.84 21.60 -17.27
CA PHE A 357 -4.35 22.38 -16.12
C PHE A 357 -3.82 21.48 -14.99
N TRP A 358 -4.36 20.27 -14.84
CA TRP A 358 -3.82 19.29 -13.92
C TRP A 358 -2.48 18.74 -14.43
N ARG A 359 -2.43 18.26 -15.68
CA ARG A 359 -1.23 17.63 -16.26
C ARG A 359 -0.05 18.60 -16.38
N ASP A 360 -0.31 19.80 -16.88
CA ASP A 360 0.75 20.73 -17.29
C ASP A 360 1.26 21.64 -16.17
N GLN A 361 0.47 21.83 -15.10
CA GLN A 361 0.81 22.75 -14.01
C GLN A 361 0.74 22.10 -12.63
N MET A 362 -0.42 21.52 -12.28
CA MET A 362 -0.60 21.01 -10.92
C MET A 362 0.30 19.79 -10.66
N LEU A 363 0.44 18.89 -11.62
CA LEU A 363 1.27 17.70 -11.48
C LEU A 363 2.77 18.06 -11.36
N GLU A 364 3.24 19.03 -12.14
CA GLU A 364 4.60 19.59 -12.02
C GLU A 364 4.85 20.23 -10.65
N ASP A 365 3.86 20.99 -10.17
CA ASP A 365 3.93 21.59 -8.83
C ASP A 365 3.98 20.51 -7.73
N LEU A 366 3.35 19.34 -7.91
CA LEU A 366 3.56 18.20 -7.00
C LEU A 366 4.95 17.60 -7.11
N ARG A 367 5.46 17.42 -8.33
CA ARG A 367 6.78 16.84 -8.61
C ARG A 367 7.90 17.69 -7.98
N SER A 368 7.70 19.00 -7.84
CA SER A 368 8.64 19.90 -7.18
C SER A 368 8.64 19.86 -5.63
N ILE A 369 7.75 19.09 -4.99
CA ILE A 369 7.79 18.86 -3.54
C ILE A 369 8.91 17.87 -3.21
N ASN A 370 9.77 18.22 -2.25
CA ASN A 370 10.75 17.27 -1.73
C ASN A 370 10.08 16.32 -0.71
N PHE A 371 9.73 15.11 -1.13
CA PHE A 371 9.22 14.08 -0.24
C PHE A 371 10.35 13.43 0.55
N VAL A 372 10.25 13.49 1.88
CA VAL A 372 11.24 12.89 2.79
C VAL A 372 10.54 11.81 3.61
N ASN A 373 11.04 10.57 3.54
CA ASN A 373 10.52 9.48 4.36
C ASN A 373 10.89 9.69 5.83
N LEU A 374 9.95 9.41 6.73
CA LEU A 374 10.19 9.44 8.17
C LEU A 374 11.22 8.36 8.59
N ASP A 375 11.29 7.23 7.89
CA ASP A 375 12.24 6.14 8.18
C ASP A 375 13.70 6.46 7.78
N ASP A 376 13.91 7.38 6.85
CA ASP A 376 15.26 7.68 6.30
C ASP A 376 16.12 8.54 7.25
N LEU A 377 15.56 9.04 8.36
CA LEU A 377 16.25 9.94 9.30
C LEU A 377 16.98 9.22 10.44
N VAL A 378 16.81 7.90 10.62
CA VAL A 378 17.64 7.13 11.58
C VAL A 378 19.09 7.02 11.10
N PHE A 379 19.36 7.26 9.81
CA PHE A 379 20.70 7.12 9.21
C PHE A 379 21.53 8.41 9.06
N LEU A 380 21.01 9.58 9.45
CA LEU A 380 21.67 10.87 9.20
C LEU A 380 21.99 11.74 10.43
N GLU A 381 21.87 11.23 11.66
CA GLU A 381 22.59 11.84 12.80
C GLU A 381 24.05 11.39 12.79
N GLY A 382 24.78 11.83 11.77
CA GLY A 382 26.19 11.44 11.60
C GLY A 382 26.91 12.01 10.38
N ALA A 383 26.41 13.07 9.74
CA ALA A 383 27.21 13.74 8.70
C ALA A 383 26.80 15.20 8.55
N SER A 384 27.50 16.09 9.25
CA SER A 384 27.69 17.45 8.76
C SER A 384 28.50 17.37 7.46
N THR A 385 27.91 17.70 6.32
CA THR A 385 28.45 18.57 5.24
C THR A 385 27.65 18.39 3.95
N GLN A 386 27.55 19.50 3.23
CA GLN A 386 26.90 19.68 1.93
C GLN A 386 27.22 18.56 0.92
N SER A 387 26.18 17.94 0.35
CA SER A 387 26.18 17.53 -1.05
C SER A 387 24.75 17.40 -1.58
N THR A 388 24.47 18.13 -2.66
CA THR A 388 23.24 18.11 -3.48
C THR A 388 23.38 17.04 -4.57
N TRP A 389 22.37 16.19 -4.85
CA TRP A 389 22.14 15.41 -6.10
C TRP A 389 20.79 14.62 -6.04
N PRO A 390 20.16 14.18 -7.15
CA PRO A 390 19.02 14.87 -7.76
C PRO A 390 17.67 14.09 -7.79
N ILE A 391 16.69 14.83 -8.32
CA ILE A 391 15.24 14.71 -8.41
C ILE A 391 14.80 13.63 -9.40
N LEU A 392 13.78 12.84 -9.02
CA LEU A 392 13.01 11.91 -9.86
C LEU A 392 11.91 12.68 -10.62
N ASN A 393 11.97 12.69 -11.95
CA ASN A 393 10.86 12.91 -12.91
C ASN A 393 11.27 12.08 -14.16
N GLU A 394 10.44 11.35 -14.89
CA GLU A 394 9.05 11.61 -15.28
C GLU A 394 8.44 10.36 -15.94
N TYR A 395 7.17 10.12 -15.64
CA TYR A 395 6.22 9.41 -16.49
C TYR A 395 5.59 10.46 -17.41
N ASP A 396 5.56 10.24 -18.73
CA ASP A 396 4.43 10.72 -19.53
C ASP A 396 4.18 9.91 -20.82
N SER A 397 2.93 9.47 -20.93
CA SER A 397 2.03 9.57 -22.08
C SER A 397 2.22 10.89 -22.87
N ASP A 398 2.15 11.02 -24.20
CA ASP A 398 1.41 10.23 -25.19
C ASP A 398 1.75 10.64 -26.66
N PHE A 399 1.42 9.71 -27.58
CA PHE A 399 0.93 9.89 -28.96
C PHE A 399 1.87 10.12 -30.19
N VAL A 400 1.63 9.28 -31.21
CA VAL A 400 2.22 9.33 -32.56
C VAL A 400 1.42 10.24 -33.51
N SER A 401 2.16 11.19 -34.06
CA SER A 401 2.13 11.79 -35.41
C SER A 401 0.85 12.43 -35.98
N THR A 402 1.04 13.59 -36.61
CA THR A 402 1.18 13.62 -38.07
C THR A 402 1.91 14.87 -38.57
N THR A 403 2.61 14.67 -39.67
CA THR A 403 3.50 15.55 -40.43
C THR A 403 2.79 16.72 -41.13
N THR A 404 3.41 17.91 -41.21
CA THR A 404 4.04 18.49 -42.43
C THR A 404 4.38 20.00 -42.30
N ALA A 405 5.62 20.31 -42.69
CA ALA A 405 6.24 21.53 -43.25
C ALA A 405 5.62 22.95 -43.16
N GLU A 406 6.50 23.91 -42.80
CA GLU A 406 6.47 25.38 -42.92
C GLU A 406 6.39 25.92 -44.39
N PRO A 407 6.50 27.25 -44.66
CA PRO A 407 5.79 28.46 -44.17
C PRO A 407 5.28 29.38 -45.33
N THR A 408 4.44 30.39 -45.08
CA THR A 408 4.51 31.73 -45.75
C THR A 408 3.47 32.77 -45.23
N GLU A 409 3.99 33.96 -44.90
CA GLU A 409 3.48 35.35 -45.04
C GLU A 409 2.00 35.75 -44.82
N GLY A 410 1.79 36.81 -43.99
CA GLY A 410 0.78 37.87 -44.25
C GLY A 410 -0.17 38.29 -43.10
N TYR A 411 0.11 39.43 -42.46
CA TYR A 411 -0.88 40.31 -41.76
C TYR A 411 -1.82 41.01 -42.80
N PRO A 412 -2.83 41.84 -42.42
CA PRO A 412 -3.82 41.85 -41.32
C PRO A 412 -5.28 42.04 -41.83
N GLY A 413 -6.30 42.04 -40.96
CA GLY A 413 -7.56 42.79 -41.23
C GLY A 413 -8.86 42.27 -40.59
N ASP A 414 -9.31 43.02 -39.57
CA ASP A 414 -10.66 43.58 -39.35
C ASP A 414 -11.96 42.72 -39.35
N ASP A 415 -12.69 42.94 -38.24
CA ASP A 415 -14.10 43.31 -38.13
C ASP A 415 -15.27 42.31 -38.17
N GLN A 416 -16.13 42.53 -37.16
CA GLN A 416 -17.60 42.46 -37.11
C GLN A 416 -18.23 41.06 -36.91
N ASN A 417 -18.79 40.69 -35.74
CA ASN A 417 -19.93 41.21 -34.94
C ASN A 417 -21.31 40.67 -35.43
N TRP A 418 -22.12 40.21 -34.45
CA TRP A 418 -23.58 39.92 -34.47
C TRP A 418 -24.11 38.57 -35.02
N ASP A 419 -24.68 37.73 -34.14
CA ASP A 419 -26.13 37.61 -33.85
C ASP A 419 -26.57 36.18 -33.47
N GLU A 420 -27.29 36.07 -32.34
CA GLU A 420 -28.11 34.91 -31.92
C GLU A 420 -29.50 34.93 -32.64
N PRO A 421 -30.54 34.18 -32.20
CA PRO A 421 -30.76 32.74 -32.32
C PRO A 421 -32.15 32.42 -32.97
N ALA A 422 -32.45 31.15 -33.28
CA ALA A 422 -33.82 30.74 -33.66
C ALA A 422 -34.21 29.35 -33.15
N GLU A 423 -34.80 29.35 -31.95
CA GLU A 423 -36.15 28.86 -31.62
C GLU A 423 -36.74 27.51 -32.14
N PHE A 424 -37.19 26.74 -31.13
CA PHE A 424 -38.49 26.05 -30.97
C PHE A 424 -38.77 24.68 -31.65
N LYS A 425 -39.03 23.64 -30.82
CA LYS A 425 -40.41 23.25 -30.40
C LYS A 425 -40.46 22.11 -29.37
N HIS A 426 -41.26 22.34 -28.33
CA HIS A 426 -41.71 21.39 -27.31
C HIS A 426 -42.89 20.52 -27.80
N SER A 427 -43.00 19.28 -27.27
CA SER A 427 -44.29 18.64 -27.00
C SER A 427 -44.23 17.61 -25.85
N ASN A 428 -44.65 18.08 -24.68
CA ASN A 428 -45.39 17.48 -23.56
C ASN A 428 -45.53 15.95 -23.31
N ILE A 429 -45.01 15.54 -22.13
CA ILE A 429 -45.66 14.93 -20.94
C ILE A 429 -46.48 13.63 -21.08
N LYS A 430 -46.05 12.57 -20.37
CA LYS A 430 -46.75 11.99 -19.17
C LYS A 430 -45.89 10.95 -18.44
N SER A 431 -45.87 11.05 -17.11
CA SER A 431 -45.30 10.09 -16.15
C SER A 431 -46.25 8.92 -15.90
N THR A 432 -45.72 7.70 -15.79
CA THR A 432 -46.17 6.65 -14.84
C THR A 432 -45.12 5.54 -14.75
N ASP A 433 -44.72 5.27 -13.50
CA ASP A 433 -44.07 4.14 -12.85
C ASP A 433 -43.68 2.85 -13.59
N ALA A 434 -42.59 2.26 -13.05
CA ALA A 434 -42.28 0.84 -12.87
C ALA A 434 -41.19 0.22 -13.78
N TYR A 435 -40.12 -0.22 -13.09
CA TYR A 435 -39.30 -1.42 -13.26
C TYR A 435 -39.34 -2.20 -14.59
N ASP A 436 -38.13 -2.60 -15.01
CA ASP A 436 -37.72 -3.61 -15.99
C ASP A 436 -37.23 -3.10 -17.37
N ASP A 437 -36.03 -3.60 -17.70
CA ASP A 437 -35.38 -3.74 -19.01
C ASP A 437 -35.25 -2.53 -19.95
N ILE A 438 -34.02 -2.00 -20.05
CA ILE A 438 -33.55 -1.35 -21.28
C ILE A 438 -32.17 -1.89 -21.69
N ASN A 439 -32.24 -2.73 -22.73
CA ASN A 439 -31.19 -3.03 -23.69
C ASN A 439 -30.60 -1.75 -24.31
N PHE A 440 -29.28 -1.58 -24.26
CA PHE A 440 -28.58 -0.68 -25.17
C PHE A 440 -28.38 -1.37 -26.53
N LYS A 441 -29.03 -0.85 -27.58
CA LYS A 441 -28.75 -1.18 -28.98
C LYS A 441 -27.50 -0.42 -29.44
N SER A 442 -26.65 -1.16 -30.14
CA SER A 442 -25.38 -0.80 -30.78
C SER A 442 -25.44 0.38 -31.76
N ASN A 443 -24.35 1.16 -31.80
CA ASN A 443 -23.59 1.66 -32.96
C ASN A 443 -22.51 2.61 -32.39
N SER A 444 -21.20 2.50 -32.61
CA SER A 444 -20.38 1.84 -33.63
C SER A 444 -19.13 1.21 -33.01
N CYS A 445 -18.86 -0.07 -33.32
CA CYS A 445 -17.56 -0.68 -33.03
C CYS A 445 -16.52 -0.16 -34.02
N SER A 446 -15.42 0.41 -33.52
CA SER A 446 -14.17 0.48 -34.27
C SER A 446 -13.45 -0.87 -34.10
N ASP A 447 -13.35 -1.63 -35.19
CA ASP A 447 -12.71 -2.93 -35.25
C ASP A 447 -11.22 -2.84 -34.88
N VAL A 448 -10.84 -3.34 -33.70
CA VAL A 448 -9.45 -3.68 -33.37
C VAL A 448 -9.39 -5.19 -33.19
N SER A 449 -8.96 -5.89 -34.23
CA SER A 449 -8.69 -7.32 -34.19
C SER A 449 -7.23 -7.54 -33.79
N PHE A 450 -6.97 -8.17 -32.64
CA PHE A 450 -5.63 -8.66 -32.30
C PHE A 450 -5.42 -10.02 -32.98
N LEU A 451 -4.47 -10.08 -33.92
CA LEU A 451 -4.03 -11.32 -34.56
C LEU A 451 -2.79 -11.83 -33.83
N ILE A 452 -2.92 -12.88 -33.00
CA ILE A 452 -1.76 -13.62 -32.50
C ILE A 452 -1.33 -14.58 -33.61
N VAL A 453 -0.19 -14.28 -34.24
CA VAL A 453 0.42 -15.18 -35.24
C VAL A 453 1.24 -16.24 -34.51
N VAL A 454 0.68 -17.43 -34.32
CA VAL A 454 1.47 -18.61 -33.95
C VAL A 454 2.02 -19.23 -35.23
N LYS A 455 3.29 -18.98 -35.54
CA LYS A 455 3.98 -19.70 -36.61
C LYS A 455 4.45 -21.04 -36.07
N LYS A 456 3.89 -22.13 -36.61
CA LYS A 456 4.55 -23.44 -36.58
C LYS A 456 5.80 -23.34 -37.45
N VAL A 457 6.98 -23.23 -36.84
CA VAL A 457 8.25 -23.39 -37.55
C VAL A 457 8.53 -24.89 -37.57
N ASP A 458 8.15 -25.55 -38.65
CA ASP A 458 8.57 -26.92 -38.92
C ASP A 458 10.08 -26.90 -39.22
N GLY A 459 10.87 -27.45 -38.30
CA GLY A 459 12.32 -27.64 -38.42
C GLY A 459 13.15 -26.54 -37.76
N PHE A 460 13.56 -26.77 -36.50
CA PHE A 460 14.71 -26.09 -35.93
C PHE A 460 15.95 -26.77 -36.51
N ASP A 461 16.58 -26.13 -37.49
CA ASP A 461 17.88 -26.53 -38.00
C ASP A 461 18.90 -26.36 -36.86
N GLU A 462 19.64 -27.42 -36.52
CA GLU A 462 20.74 -27.44 -35.54
C GLU A 462 21.97 -26.67 -36.07
N GLY A 463 21.78 -25.40 -36.36
CA GLY A 463 22.86 -24.46 -36.61
C GLY A 463 22.80 -23.38 -35.55
N ALA A 464 23.67 -23.46 -34.54
CA ALA A 464 23.82 -22.46 -33.48
C ALA A 464 23.98 -21.05 -34.07
N LYS A 465 22.86 -20.32 -34.23
CA LYS A 465 22.88 -18.89 -34.50
C LYS A 465 23.46 -18.22 -33.24
N LYS A 466 24.58 -17.53 -33.41
CA LYS A 466 25.26 -16.76 -32.35
C LYS A 466 24.25 -15.84 -31.65
N SER A 467 23.86 -16.13 -30.41
CA SER A 467 22.95 -15.29 -29.62
C SER A 467 23.73 -14.64 -28.47
N THR A 468 23.32 -13.44 -28.08
CA THR A 468 23.97 -12.64 -27.04
C THR A 468 23.00 -12.45 -25.88
N LEU A 469 23.40 -12.86 -24.67
CA LEU A 469 22.62 -12.60 -23.46
C LEU A 469 22.63 -11.09 -23.15
N ARG A 470 21.45 -10.51 -22.94
CA ARG A 470 21.26 -9.07 -22.71
C ARG A 470 20.85 -8.74 -21.28
N PHE A 471 20.05 -9.59 -20.64
CA PHE A 471 19.51 -9.34 -19.31
C PHE A 471 19.02 -10.63 -18.66
N VAL A 472 19.13 -10.72 -17.35
CA VAL A 472 18.74 -11.89 -16.56
C VAL A 472 17.93 -11.43 -15.37
N GLN A 473 16.85 -12.14 -15.08
CA GLN A 473 16.06 -11.96 -13.88
C GLN A 473 15.91 -13.28 -13.16
N THR A 474 16.36 -13.39 -11.91
CA THR A 474 16.24 -14.63 -11.13
C THR A 474 15.29 -14.42 -9.95
N VAL A 475 14.29 -15.28 -9.82
CA VAL A 475 13.38 -15.34 -8.67
C VAL A 475 13.68 -16.62 -7.90
N TRP A 476 13.86 -16.56 -6.58
CA TRP A 476 14.11 -17.76 -5.77
C TRP A 476 13.28 -17.80 -4.49
N ARG A 477 13.01 -19.01 -4.03
CA ARG A 477 12.52 -19.29 -2.67
C ARG A 477 13.69 -19.18 -1.70
N HIS A 478 13.43 -18.69 -0.49
CA HIS A 478 14.38 -18.80 0.63
C HIS A 478 14.82 -20.26 0.90
N GLY A 479 15.89 -20.40 1.70
CA GLY A 479 16.42 -21.70 2.12
C GLY A 479 15.59 -22.34 3.23
N ASP A 480 16.08 -23.48 3.72
CA ASP A 480 15.55 -24.20 4.87
C ASP A 480 15.32 -23.27 6.06
N ARG A 481 14.13 -23.41 6.66
CA ARG A 481 13.66 -22.57 7.76
C ARG A 481 13.01 -23.41 8.84
N THR A 482 12.85 -22.82 10.01
CA THR A 482 11.98 -23.33 11.07
C THR A 482 10.50 -23.13 10.70
N PRO A 483 9.55 -23.84 11.34
CA PRO A 483 8.12 -23.66 11.09
C PRO A 483 7.71 -22.20 11.34
N THR A 484 6.81 -21.64 10.52
CA THR A 484 6.29 -20.28 10.75
C THR A 484 5.33 -20.21 11.93
N GLN A 485 4.66 -21.33 12.19
CA GLN A 485 3.79 -21.64 13.32
C GLN A 485 3.58 -23.16 13.34
N THR A 486 2.95 -23.69 14.38
CA THR A 486 2.59 -25.11 14.48
C THR A 486 1.21 -25.27 15.13
N PHE A 487 0.70 -26.51 15.16
CA PHE A 487 -0.60 -26.85 15.74
C PHE A 487 -0.55 -26.97 17.27
N SER A 488 -1.71 -26.78 17.92
CA SER A 488 -1.84 -26.63 19.37
C SER A 488 -1.27 -27.80 20.19
N LEU A 489 -1.42 -29.04 19.71
CA LEU A 489 -0.91 -30.21 20.41
C LEU A 489 0.53 -30.57 20.06
N ASP A 490 1.16 -29.90 19.09
CA ASP A 490 2.52 -30.23 18.67
C ASP A 490 3.48 -30.18 19.87
N LYS A 491 4.30 -31.21 20.02
CA LYS A 491 5.33 -31.23 21.06
C LYS A 491 6.56 -30.39 20.68
N ASN A 492 6.76 -30.10 19.40
CA ASN A 492 7.89 -29.34 18.87
C ASN A 492 7.56 -27.84 18.73
N GLN A 493 7.12 -27.24 19.85
CA GLN A 493 6.81 -25.81 19.96
C GLN A 493 8.05 -24.91 19.73
N ALA A 494 7.87 -23.58 19.77
CA ALA A 494 8.91 -22.61 19.46
C ALA A 494 10.26 -22.83 20.19
N ASN A 495 10.23 -23.41 21.39
CA ASN A 495 11.41 -23.74 22.18
C ASN A 495 12.26 -24.90 21.62
N ALA A 496 11.71 -25.73 20.72
CA ALA A 496 12.45 -26.75 19.99
C ALA A 496 13.36 -26.15 18.90
N TRP A 497 13.16 -24.87 18.56
CA TRP A 497 13.82 -24.18 17.46
C TRP A 497 14.72 -23.07 18.02
N PRO A 498 16.06 -23.20 17.98
CA PRO A 498 16.98 -22.24 18.59
C PRO A 498 16.83 -20.80 18.07
N GLN A 499 16.45 -20.65 16.80
CA GLN A 499 16.24 -19.38 16.13
C GLN A 499 14.82 -18.80 16.35
N GLY A 500 13.90 -19.58 16.93
CA GLY A 500 12.47 -19.28 16.94
C GLY A 500 11.78 -19.69 15.63
N PHE A 501 10.49 -19.37 15.51
CA PHE A 501 9.67 -19.70 14.35
C PHE A 501 9.88 -18.77 13.15
N GLY A 502 9.78 -19.32 11.94
CA GLY A 502 9.82 -18.62 10.67
C GLY A 502 11.21 -18.15 10.22
N GLU A 503 12.24 -18.51 10.97
CA GLU A 503 13.63 -18.05 10.78
C GLU A 503 14.43 -19.02 9.91
N LEU A 504 15.38 -18.46 9.16
CA LEU A 504 16.29 -19.25 8.31
C LEU A 504 17.28 -20.04 9.17
N THR A 505 17.52 -21.30 8.81
CA THR A 505 18.48 -22.15 9.50
C THR A 505 19.88 -22.05 8.88
N GLU A 506 20.90 -22.58 9.56
CA GLU A 506 22.26 -22.70 8.98
C GLU A 506 22.25 -23.57 7.71
N ARG A 507 21.40 -24.61 7.67
CA ARG A 507 21.18 -25.41 6.46
C ARG A 507 20.63 -24.54 5.32
N GLY A 508 19.69 -23.63 5.61
CA GLY A 508 19.13 -22.70 4.64
C GLY A 508 20.15 -21.68 4.12
N MET A 509 21.01 -21.17 4.99
CA MET A 509 22.14 -20.32 4.59
C MET A 509 23.09 -21.07 3.63
N ARG A 510 23.42 -22.33 3.95
CA ARG A 510 24.27 -23.17 3.09
C ARG A 510 23.65 -23.45 1.73
N GLN A 511 22.35 -23.73 1.68
CA GLN A 511 21.62 -23.90 0.42
C GLN A 511 21.72 -22.67 -0.47
N HIS A 512 21.57 -21.46 0.09
CA HIS A 512 21.73 -20.23 -0.68
C HIS A 512 23.18 -19.94 -1.05
N LEU A 513 24.15 -20.32 -0.21
CA LEU A 513 25.57 -20.28 -0.56
C LEU A 513 25.83 -21.12 -1.82
N ASP A 514 25.27 -22.33 -1.89
CA ASP A 514 25.44 -23.21 -3.04
C ASP A 514 24.72 -22.69 -4.29
N LEU A 515 23.49 -22.16 -4.15
CA LEU A 515 22.81 -21.46 -5.25
C LEU A 515 23.63 -20.27 -5.77
N GLY A 516 24.22 -19.46 -4.88
CA GLY A 516 25.07 -18.34 -5.27
C GLY A 516 26.32 -18.76 -6.04
N LYS A 517 26.94 -19.89 -5.69
CA LYS A 517 28.04 -20.50 -6.47
C LYS A 517 27.56 -20.90 -7.86
N THR A 518 26.39 -21.53 -7.97
CA THR A 518 25.79 -21.93 -9.25
C THR A 518 25.53 -20.73 -10.14
N LEU A 519 24.93 -19.66 -9.61
CA LEU A 519 24.64 -18.42 -10.35
C LEU A 519 25.92 -17.69 -10.78
N ARG A 520 26.96 -17.66 -9.93
CA ARG A 520 28.28 -17.15 -10.31
C ARG A 520 28.88 -17.96 -11.44
N HIS A 521 28.93 -19.28 -11.28
CA HIS A 521 29.51 -20.15 -12.28
C HIS A 521 28.84 -19.94 -13.64
N ARG A 522 27.51 -19.85 -13.68
CA ARG A 522 26.74 -19.59 -14.90
C ARG A 522 27.00 -18.19 -15.49
N TYR A 523 26.70 -17.13 -14.74
CA TYR A 523 26.62 -15.77 -15.30
C TYR A 523 27.95 -15.01 -15.29
N VAL A 524 28.88 -15.35 -14.40
CA VAL A 524 30.21 -14.71 -14.32
C VAL A 524 31.25 -15.56 -15.05
N GLU A 525 31.31 -16.87 -14.80
CA GLU A 525 32.43 -17.71 -15.26
C GLU A 525 32.18 -18.34 -16.65
N CYS A 526 31.02 -18.96 -16.86
CA CYS A 526 30.67 -19.58 -18.15
C CYS A 526 30.35 -18.51 -19.20
N TYR A 527 29.41 -17.61 -18.91
CA TYR A 527 28.93 -16.63 -19.89
C TYR A 527 29.80 -15.38 -19.97
N GLY A 528 30.61 -15.08 -18.95
CA GLY A 528 31.32 -13.80 -18.87
C GLY A 528 30.38 -12.59 -18.96
N PHE A 529 29.11 -12.78 -18.57
CA PHE A 529 28.03 -11.80 -18.76
C PHE A 529 28.06 -10.75 -17.65
N LEU A 530 28.31 -11.17 -16.41
CA LEU A 530 28.52 -10.30 -15.26
C LEU A 530 30.01 -10.13 -14.97
N SER A 531 30.38 -8.96 -14.47
CA SER A 531 31.75 -8.66 -14.08
C SER A 531 32.27 -9.64 -13.02
N PRO A 532 33.56 -10.05 -13.04
CA PRO A 532 34.13 -10.91 -12.01
C PRO A 532 34.09 -10.32 -10.59
N GLU A 533 34.21 -8.98 -10.52
CA GLU A 533 34.09 -8.12 -9.35
C GLU A 533 32.69 -7.51 -9.29
N TYR A 534 32.18 -7.25 -8.08
CA TYR A 534 30.87 -6.64 -7.90
C TYR A 534 30.84 -5.22 -8.50
N ASN A 535 29.82 -4.98 -9.34
CA ASN A 535 29.54 -3.69 -9.94
C ASN A 535 28.08 -3.32 -9.64
N SER A 536 27.87 -2.25 -8.87
CA SER A 536 26.53 -1.79 -8.47
C SER A 536 25.65 -1.35 -9.64
N SER A 537 26.24 -1.02 -10.79
CA SER A 537 25.49 -0.68 -12.00
C SER A 537 24.98 -1.91 -12.77
N GLU A 538 25.50 -3.11 -12.50
CA GLU A 538 25.13 -4.34 -13.21
C GLU A 538 24.06 -5.15 -12.49
N ILE A 539 23.92 -4.98 -11.17
CA ILE A 539 23.12 -5.87 -10.31
C ILE A 539 22.16 -5.08 -9.43
N TYR A 540 20.91 -5.51 -9.41
CA TYR A 540 19.90 -5.08 -8.46
C TYR A 540 19.27 -6.30 -7.78
N VAL A 541 19.07 -6.22 -6.46
CA VAL A 541 18.52 -7.33 -5.66
C VAL A 541 17.36 -6.81 -4.82
N ARG A 542 16.22 -7.48 -4.93
CA ARG A 542 15.05 -7.21 -4.09
C ARG A 542 14.66 -8.44 -3.29
N SER A 543 14.22 -8.25 -2.06
CA SER A 543 13.65 -9.28 -1.19
C SER A 543 12.25 -8.87 -0.74
N THR A 544 11.43 -9.84 -0.32
CA THR A 544 10.31 -9.57 0.59
C THR A 544 10.83 -9.15 1.97
N ASP A 545 10.02 -8.42 2.74
CA ASP A 545 10.36 -7.91 4.07
C ASP A 545 10.20 -8.98 5.17
N VAL A 546 10.98 -10.07 5.03
CA VAL A 546 11.02 -11.16 6.01
C VAL A 546 12.48 -11.60 6.21
N ASN A 547 12.87 -11.82 7.47
CA ASN A 547 14.25 -12.19 7.84
C ASN A 547 14.81 -13.32 6.96
N ARG A 548 14.04 -14.39 6.77
CA ARG A 548 14.51 -15.56 6.01
C ARG A 548 14.79 -15.28 4.53
N THR A 549 14.09 -14.36 3.87
CA THR A 549 14.32 -14.03 2.46
C THR A 549 15.49 -13.05 2.32
N MET A 550 15.61 -12.08 3.24
CA MET A 550 16.75 -11.16 3.26
C MET A 550 18.06 -11.91 3.55
N ILE A 551 18.11 -12.75 4.58
CA ILE A 551 19.30 -13.53 4.92
C ILE A 551 19.64 -14.54 3.81
N SER A 552 18.63 -15.12 3.13
CA SER A 552 18.87 -15.97 1.95
C SER A 552 19.57 -15.21 0.82
N ALA A 553 19.13 -13.98 0.55
CA ALA A 553 19.77 -13.13 -0.45
C ALA A 553 21.22 -12.78 -0.06
N ILE A 554 21.47 -12.47 1.22
CA ILE A 554 22.83 -12.22 1.74
C ILE A 554 23.72 -13.46 1.51
N ALA A 555 23.26 -14.63 1.91
CA ALA A 555 24.01 -15.88 1.78
C ALA A 555 24.31 -16.23 0.31
N ASN A 556 23.36 -15.98 -0.60
CA ASN A 556 23.55 -16.14 -2.04
C ASN A 556 24.64 -15.20 -2.57
N LEU A 557 24.54 -13.91 -2.24
CA LEU A 557 25.45 -12.88 -2.76
C LEU A 557 26.88 -13.01 -2.22
N ILE A 558 27.06 -13.50 -0.99
CA ILE A 558 28.39 -13.85 -0.43
C ILE A 558 29.12 -14.85 -1.35
N ALA A 559 28.41 -15.87 -1.83
CA ALA A 559 28.97 -16.86 -2.75
C ALA A 559 29.06 -16.36 -4.19
N MET A 560 28.12 -15.51 -4.61
CA MET A 560 28.12 -14.97 -5.96
C MET A 560 29.28 -13.99 -6.20
N TYR A 561 29.65 -13.20 -5.19
CA TYR A 561 30.75 -12.22 -5.22
C TYR A 561 31.67 -12.36 -4.00
N PRO A 562 32.49 -13.42 -3.95
CA PRO A 562 33.35 -13.64 -2.79
C PRO A 562 34.53 -12.67 -2.78
N GLY A 563 35.05 -12.37 -1.58
CA GLY A 563 36.10 -11.37 -1.35
C GLY A 563 37.38 -11.56 -2.16
N TYR A 564 37.79 -12.82 -2.40
CA TYR A 564 39.01 -13.17 -3.16
C TYR A 564 38.89 -12.89 -4.67
N LYS A 565 37.68 -12.65 -5.16
CA LYS A 565 37.39 -12.23 -6.54
C LYS A 565 37.09 -10.74 -6.64
N ASN A 566 37.29 -9.99 -5.55
CA ASN A 566 36.93 -8.58 -5.40
C ASN A 566 38.12 -7.75 -4.87
N LYS A 567 38.07 -6.43 -5.05
CA LYS A 567 39.20 -5.54 -4.78
C LYS A 567 39.10 -4.86 -3.41
N SER A 568 40.07 -5.16 -2.55
CA SER A 568 40.31 -4.43 -1.31
C SER A 568 40.57 -2.94 -1.59
N GLY A 569 39.96 -2.06 -0.79
CA GLY A 569 39.97 -0.60 -0.97
C GLY A 569 38.96 -0.06 -2.00
N ILE A 570 38.22 -0.92 -2.70
CA ILE A 570 37.17 -0.51 -3.65
C ILE A 570 35.82 -1.13 -3.25
N THR A 571 35.71 -2.46 -3.30
CA THR A 571 34.48 -3.19 -2.99
C THR A 571 34.31 -3.46 -1.50
N TYR A 572 35.41 -3.36 -0.73
CA TYR A 572 35.42 -3.45 0.73
C TYR A 572 36.64 -2.72 1.29
N PRO A 573 36.58 -2.15 2.50
CA PRO A 573 37.70 -1.44 3.11
C PRO A 573 38.79 -2.39 3.60
N ASN A 574 40.05 -1.95 3.52
CA ASN A 574 41.20 -2.64 4.10
C ASN A 574 41.50 -2.10 5.50
N VAL A 575 40.62 -2.36 6.45
CA VAL A 575 40.73 -1.84 7.83
C VAL A 575 40.61 -2.97 8.84
N GLU A 576 41.33 -2.82 9.96
CA GLU A 576 41.23 -3.74 11.08
C GLU A 576 39.79 -3.81 11.60
N GLY A 577 39.30 -5.02 11.84
CA GLY A 577 37.92 -5.26 12.29
C GLY A 577 36.88 -5.37 11.15
N TRP A 578 37.26 -5.15 9.88
CA TRP A 578 36.37 -5.51 8.77
C TRP A 578 36.20 -7.04 8.70
N PRO A 579 34.99 -7.58 8.50
CA PRO A 579 34.79 -9.01 8.40
C PRO A 579 35.61 -9.62 7.25
N THR A 580 36.45 -10.62 7.58
CA THR A 580 37.22 -11.41 6.62
C THR A 580 36.85 -12.88 6.69
N TYR A 581 37.08 -13.58 5.60
CA TYR A 581 36.97 -15.04 5.50
C TYR A 581 38.33 -15.63 5.18
N HIS A 582 38.65 -16.77 5.78
CA HIS A 582 39.84 -17.53 5.44
C HIS A 582 39.59 -18.38 4.19
N GLN A 583 40.54 -18.32 3.26
CA GLN A 583 40.63 -19.23 2.13
C GLN A 583 41.42 -20.48 2.51
N ASP A 584 41.28 -21.54 1.72
CA ASP A 584 42.01 -22.81 1.92
C ASP A 584 43.53 -22.66 1.82
N ASP A 585 44.02 -21.63 1.13
CA ASP A 585 45.44 -21.28 1.01
C ASP A 585 45.98 -20.44 2.18
N GLY A 586 45.14 -20.14 3.18
CA GLY A 586 45.48 -19.35 4.35
C GLY A 586 45.37 -17.83 4.14
N SER A 587 44.96 -17.36 2.96
CA SER A 587 44.71 -15.93 2.73
C SER A 587 43.41 -15.46 3.39
N GLU A 588 43.39 -14.21 3.85
CA GLU A 588 42.19 -13.54 4.35
C GLU A 588 41.63 -12.61 3.29
N VAL A 589 40.31 -12.67 3.07
CA VAL A 589 39.63 -11.83 2.09
C VAL A 589 38.39 -11.18 2.68
N GLY A 590 38.15 -9.91 2.36
CA GLY A 590 37.08 -9.13 2.99
C GLY A 590 35.68 -9.46 2.46
N PHE A 591 34.68 -9.25 3.32
CA PHE A 591 33.27 -9.27 2.94
C PHE A 591 32.92 -8.15 1.97
N VAL A 592 32.19 -8.49 0.89
CA VAL A 592 31.66 -7.52 -0.07
C VAL A 592 30.20 -7.21 0.29
N PRO A 593 29.88 -6.00 0.76
CA PRO A 593 28.51 -5.63 1.07
C PRO A 593 27.75 -5.34 -0.24
N ILE A 594 26.67 -6.09 -0.49
CA ILE A 594 25.80 -5.91 -1.65
C ILE A 594 24.40 -5.50 -1.13
N PRO A 595 23.83 -4.39 -1.61
CA PRO A 595 22.53 -3.92 -1.14
C PRO A 595 21.41 -4.89 -1.53
N ILE A 596 20.49 -5.12 -0.58
CA ILE A 596 19.25 -5.88 -0.79
C ILE A 596 18.11 -4.94 -0.45
N HIS A 597 17.34 -4.59 -1.46
CA HIS A 597 16.18 -3.70 -1.33
C HIS A 597 14.97 -4.50 -0.87
N THR A 598 14.09 -3.87 -0.11
CA THR A 598 12.83 -4.49 0.32
C THR A 598 11.69 -3.48 0.25
N VAL A 599 10.47 -4.00 0.24
CA VAL A 599 9.25 -3.23 0.44
C VAL A 599 8.52 -3.89 1.60
N ASN A 600 7.96 -3.09 2.50
CA ASN A 600 7.18 -3.60 3.62
C ASN A 600 6.17 -4.65 3.14
N ASP A 601 6.06 -5.77 3.87
CA ASP A 601 5.24 -6.91 3.46
C ASP A 601 3.79 -6.50 3.15
N PHE A 602 3.20 -5.56 3.90
CA PHE A 602 1.83 -5.06 3.66
C PHE A 602 1.63 -4.25 2.38
N TYR A 603 2.71 -3.92 1.66
CA TYR A 603 2.68 -3.18 0.40
C TYR A 603 3.34 -3.94 -0.75
N ASP A 604 3.75 -5.20 -0.53
CA ASP A 604 4.46 -5.97 -1.54
C ASP A 604 3.51 -6.70 -2.50
N TYR A 605 2.87 -5.95 -3.40
CA TYR A 605 1.98 -6.50 -4.43
C TYR A 605 2.69 -7.30 -5.53
N THR A 606 4.01 -7.37 -5.51
CA THR A 606 4.81 -7.99 -6.57
C THR A 606 5.39 -9.33 -6.14
N LEU A 607 5.96 -9.45 -4.93
CA LEU A 607 6.62 -10.68 -4.47
C LEU A 607 5.78 -11.47 -3.46
N ASN A 608 4.75 -10.86 -2.85
CA ASN A 608 3.83 -11.55 -1.96
C ASN A 608 2.46 -11.78 -2.66
N PRO A 609 2.19 -12.99 -3.20
CA PRO A 609 0.93 -13.32 -3.88
C PRO A 609 -0.26 -13.49 -2.92
N ASP A 610 0.00 -13.49 -1.61
CA ASP A 610 -1.01 -13.62 -0.55
C ASP A 610 -1.41 -12.26 0.03
N MET A 611 -0.98 -11.18 -0.63
CA MET A 611 -1.39 -9.82 -0.31
C MET A 611 -2.89 -9.62 -0.37
N ILE A 612 -3.39 -8.70 0.47
CA ILE A 612 -4.82 -8.42 0.62
C ILE A 612 -5.42 -8.01 -0.73
N CYS A 613 -6.16 -8.95 -1.33
CA CYS A 613 -6.86 -8.78 -2.59
C CYS A 613 -8.31 -9.25 -2.40
N PRO A 614 -9.30 -8.33 -2.30
CA PRO A 614 -10.70 -8.71 -2.11
C PRO A 614 -11.23 -9.66 -3.19
N ARG A 615 -10.67 -9.57 -4.41
CA ARG A 615 -11.02 -10.47 -5.50
C ARG A 615 -10.52 -11.90 -5.25
N GLN A 616 -9.35 -12.06 -4.66
CA GLN A 616 -8.81 -13.37 -4.30
C GLN A 616 -9.71 -14.09 -3.29
N ASP A 617 -10.18 -13.38 -2.26
CA ASP A 617 -11.14 -13.93 -1.28
C ASP A 617 -12.47 -14.34 -1.93
N GLN A 618 -12.94 -13.54 -2.89
CA GLN A 618 -14.17 -13.87 -3.65
C GLN A 618 -13.99 -15.11 -4.51
N LEU A 619 -12.85 -15.22 -5.19
CA LEU A 619 -12.52 -16.38 -6.02
C LEU A 619 -12.37 -17.64 -5.17
N TRP A 620 -11.69 -17.55 -4.02
CA TRP A 620 -11.55 -18.69 -3.12
C TRP A 620 -12.91 -19.19 -2.60
N LYS A 621 -13.82 -18.28 -2.21
CA LYS A 621 -15.20 -18.65 -1.85
C LYS A 621 -15.97 -19.32 -2.99
N LEU A 622 -15.64 -19.02 -4.24
CA LEU A 622 -16.21 -19.70 -5.40
C LEU A 622 -15.55 -21.07 -5.61
N VAL A 623 -14.24 -21.18 -5.43
CA VAL A 623 -13.51 -22.46 -5.42
C VAL A 623 -14.12 -23.42 -4.40
N GLU A 624 -14.41 -22.95 -3.18
CA GLU A 624 -15.06 -23.74 -2.13
C GLU A 624 -16.43 -24.29 -2.55
N GLN A 625 -17.10 -23.69 -3.55
CA GLN A 625 -18.40 -24.13 -4.06
C GLN A 625 -18.32 -25.06 -5.27
N THR A 626 -17.11 -25.30 -5.81
CA THR A 626 -16.91 -26.16 -6.98
C THR A 626 -17.18 -27.63 -6.63
N PRO A 627 -17.66 -28.44 -7.60
CA PRO A 627 -17.79 -29.88 -7.43
C PRO A 627 -16.48 -30.54 -6.99
N GLU A 628 -15.35 -30.12 -7.57
CA GLU A 628 -14.00 -30.62 -7.27
C GLU A 628 -13.67 -30.44 -5.78
N TYR A 629 -13.85 -29.23 -5.23
CA TYR A 629 -13.59 -28.96 -3.82
C TYR A 629 -14.55 -29.70 -2.88
N GLN A 630 -15.84 -29.71 -3.22
CA GLN A 630 -16.89 -30.34 -2.41
C GLN A 630 -16.78 -31.86 -2.36
N GLU A 631 -16.38 -32.49 -3.47
CA GLU A 631 -16.12 -33.93 -3.55
C GLU A 631 -14.88 -34.30 -2.74
N GLU A 632 -13.79 -33.54 -2.87
CA GLU A 632 -12.57 -33.81 -2.13
C GLU A 632 -12.76 -33.62 -0.62
N THR A 633 -13.51 -32.60 -0.21
CA THR A 633 -13.88 -32.40 1.21
C THR A 633 -14.61 -33.61 1.79
N LYS A 634 -15.48 -34.26 1.01
CA LYS A 634 -16.17 -35.50 1.41
C LYS A 634 -15.21 -36.68 1.43
N ASN A 635 -14.40 -36.83 0.39
CA ASN A 635 -13.44 -37.93 0.26
C ASN A 635 -12.38 -37.92 1.38
N LYS A 636 -11.99 -36.73 1.83
CA LYS A 636 -10.98 -36.52 2.88
C LYS A 636 -11.59 -36.30 4.27
N ALA A 637 -12.90 -36.47 4.45
CA ALA A 637 -13.56 -36.20 5.74
C ALA A 637 -12.96 -37.00 6.90
N ASP A 638 -12.68 -38.30 6.70
CA ASP A 638 -12.07 -39.16 7.71
C ASP A 638 -10.61 -38.77 7.99
N LEU A 639 -9.87 -38.37 6.95
CA LEU A 639 -8.51 -37.86 7.08
C LEU A 639 -8.51 -36.57 7.92
N LEU A 640 -9.29 -35.57 7.52
CA LEU A 640 -9.37 -34.27 8.19
C LEU A 640 -9.82 -34.41 9.66
N LYS A 641 -10.77 -35.31 9.93
CA LYS A 641 -11.18 -35.66 11.30
C LYS A 641 -10.05 -36.32 12.09
N THR A 642 -9.32 -37.25 11.46
CA THR A 642 -8.16 -37.90 12.09
C THR A 642 -7.08 -36.89 12.43
N VAL A 643 -6.74 -36.01 11.48
CA VAL A 643 -5.78 -34.94 11.69
C VAL A 643 -6.24 -34.03 12.82
N SER A 644 -7.50 -33.58 12.82
CA SER A 644 -8.06 -32.74 13.88
C SER A 644 -7.93 -33.36 15.27
N MET A 645 -8.21 -34.66 15.40
CA MET A 645 -8.06 -35.37 16.68
C MET A 645 -6.60 -35.49 17.14
N ARG A 646 -5.64 -35.55 16.21
CA ARG A 646 -4.20 -35.70 16.52
C ARG A 646 -3.51 -34.37 16.77
N THR A 647 -3.96 -33.30 16.13
CA THR A 647 -3.34 -31.97 16.20
C THR A 647 -4.03 -31.03 17.18
N GLY A 648 -5.29 -31.30 17.52
CA GLY A 648 -6.14 -30.44 18.35
C GLY A 648 -6.70 -29.23 17.59
N GLU A 649 -6.55 -29.20 16.27
CA GLU A 649 -7.05 -28.14 15.40
C GLU A 649 -8.35 -28.55 14.72
N ASP A 650 -9.25 -27.59 14.47
CA ASP A 650 -10.41 -27.81 13.59
C ASP A 650 -9.93 -27.80 12.14
N THR A 651 -9.51 -28.96 11.64
CA THR A 651 -8.79 -29.08 10.37
C THR A 651 -9.75 -29.18 9.18
N THR A 652 -9.49 -28.34 8.19
CA THR A 652 -10.19 -28.21 6.90
C THR A 652 -9.15 -28.24 5.79
N LEU A 653 -9.58 -28.34 4.52
CA LEU A 653 -8.65 -28.21 3.39
C LEU A 653 -7.93 -26.85 3.41
N THR A 654 -8.61 -25.77 3.83
CA THR A 654 -8.09 -24.39 3.83
C THR A 654 -6.95 -24.17 4.83
N ASN A 655 -6.94 -24.85 5.99
CA ASN A 655 -5.90 -24.68 7.01
C ASN A 655 -4.94 -25.88 7.13
N LEU A 656 -5.07 -26.88 6.26
CA LEU A 656 -4.22 -28.09 6.29
C LEU A 656 -2.73 -27.76 6.09
N TRP A 657 -2.42 -26.72 5.30
CA TRP A 657 -1.05 -26.28 5.02
C TRP A 657 -0.23 -26.00 6.27
N LEU A 658 -0.86 -25.50 7.33
CA LEU A 658 -0.20 -25.19 8.61
C LEU A 658 0.40 -26.46 9.22
N ILE A 659 -0.37 -27.55 9.19
CA ILE A 659 0.03 -28.85 9.74
C ILE A 659 1.05 -29.52 8.82
N ALA A 660 0.81 -29.45 7.50
CA ALA A 660 1.72 -30.00 6.49
C ALA A 660 3.13 -29.38 6.60
N ASP A 661 3.22 -28.04 6.72
CA ASP A 661 4.49 -27.31 6.83
C ASP A 661 5.27 -27.70 8.09
N ALA A 662 4.61 -27.68 9.26
CA ALA A 662 5.24 -28.04 10.52
C ALA A 662 5.80 -29.47 10.50
N LEU A 663 4.97 -30.44 10.11
CA LEU A 663 5.39 -31.85 10.05
C LEU A 663 6.51 -32.08 9.04
N PHE A 664 6.47 -31.40 7.88
CA PHE A 664 7.52 -31.47 6.87
C PHE A 664 8.87 -31.02 7.45
N ILE A 665 8.89 -29.86 8.12
CA ILE A 665 10.11 -29.30 8.69
C ILE A 665 10.64 -30.15 9.84
N GLU A 666 9.76 -30.62 10.74
CA GLU A 666 10.12 -31.54 11.82
C GLU A 666 10.77 -32.82 11.28
N LYS A 667 10.21 -33.39 10.20
CA LYS A 667 10.81 -34.54 9.52
C LYS A 667 12.16 -34.21 8.90
N THR A 668 12.30 -33.05 8.25
CA THR A 668 13.58 -32.59 7.68
C THR A 668 14.69 -32.48 8.74
N TRP A 669 14.31 -32.17 9.98
CA TRP A 669 15.21 -32.04 11.14
C TRP A 669 15.29 -33.30 12.01
N ASN A 670 14.75 -34.43 11.54
CA ASN A 670 14.69 -35.71 12.28
C ASN A 670 14.10 -35.58 13.69
N LEU A 671 13.19 -34.62 13.89
CA LEU A 671 12.40 -34.53 15.09
C LEU A 671 11.34 -35.63 15.09
N THR A 672 10.95 -36.04 16.29
CA THR A 672 9.86 -37.01 16.43
C THR A 672 8.54 -36.27 16.38
N TRP A 673 7.54 -36.84 15.71
CA TRP A 673 6.17 -36.31 15.72
C TRP A 673 5.37 -36.78 16.94
N ASN A 674 4.19 -36.22 17.14
CA ASN A 674 3.24 -36.66 18.17
C ASN A 674 2.79 -38.12 17.98
N ASP A 675 2.42 -38.76 19.09
CA ASP A 675 1.87 -40.12 19.06
C ASP A 675 0.63 -40.20 18.16
N GLY A 676 0.67 -41.15 17.21
CA GLY A 676 -0.39 -41.34 16.23
C GLY A 676 -0.30 -40.47 14.98
N ILE A 677 0.82 -39.76 14.77
CA ILE A 677 1.23 -39.22 13.48
C ILE A 677 2.39 -40.07 12.95
N ASP A 678 2.18 -40.74 11.82
CA ASP A 678 3.17 -41.58 11.15
C ASP A 678 3.41 -41.11 9.70
N LEU A 679 4.33 -41.79 9.00
CA LEU A 679 4.71 -41.44 7.64
C LEU A 679 3.54 -41.57 6.65
N ASP A 680 2.63 -42.50 6.88
CA ASP A 680 1.48 -42.73 5.99
C ASP A 680 0.44 -41.62 6.16
N LEU A 681 0.18 -41.18 7.40
CA LEU A 681 -0.67 -40.03 7.66
C LEU A 681 -0.05 -38.74 7.10
N PHE A 682 1.24 -38.52 7.33
CA PHE A 682 1.97 -37.37 6.79
C PHE A 682 1.90 -37.30 5.26
N LYS A 683 2.10 -38.45 4.59
CA LYS A 683 1.99 -38.53 3.12
C LYS A 683 0.60 -38.11 2.64
N GLN A 684 -0.46 -38.61 3.28
CA GLN A 684 -1.83 -38.24 2.94
C GLN A 684 -2.13 -36.75 3.18
N ILE A 685 -1.58 -36.17 4.26
CA ILE A 685 -1.68 -34.72 4.54
C ILE A 685 -1.03 -33.93 3.41
N ASN A 686 0.21 -34.26 3.04
CA ASN A 686 0.94 -33.53 2.00
C ASN A 686 0.26 -33.65 0.63
N GLU A 687 -0.11 -34.85 0.19
CA GLU A 687 -0.79 -35.03 -1.10
C GLU A 687 -2.10 -34.23 -1.18
N THR A 688 -2.83 -34.14 -0.07
CA THR A 688 -4.06 -33.34 0.02
C THR A 688 -3.74 -31.84 -0.01
N ASN A 689 -2.69 -31.41 0.68
CA ASN A 689 -2.26 -30.01 0.71
C ASN A 689 -1.70 -29.54 -0.65
N ASP A 690 -1.00 -30.41 -1.38
CA ASP A 690 -0.49 -30.12 -2.72
C ASP A 690 -1.64 -29.86 -3.71
N LEU A 691 -2.75 -30.60 -3.58
CA LEU A 691 -3.97 -30.35 -4.37
C LEU A 691 -4.60 -28.98 -4.06
N VAL A 692 -4.62 -28.57 -2.79
CA VAL A 692 -5.09 -27.25 -2.38
C VAL A 692 -4.21 -26.15 -2.99
N GLU A 693 -2.90 -26.35 -3.05
CA GLU A 693 -1.98 -25.38 -3.67
C GLU A 693 -2.20 -25.24 -5.17
N TYR A 694 -2.53 -26.33 -5.87
CA TYR A 694 -2.99 -26.25 -7.25
C TYR A 694 -4.21 -25.34 -7.40
N TRP A 695 -5.20 -25.51 -6.54
CA TRP A 695 -6.44 -24.72 -6.57
C TRP A 695 -6.22 -23.26 -6.22
N ASN A 696 -5.33 -22.94 -5.26
CA ASN A 696 -4.94 -21.56 -4.94
C ASN A 696 -4.44 -20.82 -6.18
N ASN A 697 -3.76 -21.54 -7.08
CA ASN A 697 -3.20 -20.99 -8.31
C ASN A 697 -4.06 -21.29 -9.56
N GLY A 698 -5.34 -21.64 -9.39
CA GLY A 698 -6.28 -21.82 -10.50
C GLY A 698 -6.07 -23.07 -11.36
N LEU A 699 -5.19 -23.98 -10.95
CA LEU A 699 -4.90 -25.23 -11.64
C LEU A 699 -5.83 -26.34 -11.16
N LYS A 700 -6.04 -27.37 -11.98
CA LYS A 700 -6.91 -28.54 -11.65
C LYS A 700 -8.36 -28.15 -11.26
N LEU A 701 -8.84 -26.98 -11.70
CA LEU A 701 -10.20 -26.50 -11.52
C LEU A 701 -10.87 -26.29 -12.88
N LYS A 702 -12.15 -26.65 -12.99
CA LYS A 702 -12.98 -26.26 -14.13
C LYS A 702 -13.60 -24.89 -13.90
N SER A 703 -13.97 -24.23 -14.99
CA SER A 703 -14.71 -22.97 -14.92
C SER A 703 -16.03 -23.16 -14.16
N TYR A 704 -16.37 -22.22 -13.28
CA TYR A 704 -17.55 -22.31 -12.41
C TYR A 704 -18.25 -20.96 -12.33
N LYS A 705 -19.57 -20.95 -12.50
CA LYS A 705 -20.42 -19.73 -12.48
C LYS A 705 -19.87 -18.59 -13.37
N GLY A 706 -19.39 -18.94 -14.57
CA GLY A 706 -18.87 -17.98 -15.55
C GLY A 706 -17.46 -17.46 -15.25
N ILE A 707 -16.77 -18.01 -14.23
CA ILE A 707 -15.39 -17.70 -13.90
C ILE A 707 -14.47 -18.79 -14.42
N ASP A 708 -13.43 -18.40 -15.16
CA ASP A 708 -12.34 -19.28 -15.53
C ASP A 708 -11.17 -19.12 -14.55
N PHE A 709 -11.04 -20.06 -13.61
CA PHE A 709 -10.03 -20.00 -12.56
C PHE A 709 -8.60 -20.11 -13.10
N ALA A 710 -8.40 -20.82 -14.21
CA ALA A 710 -7.09 -20.96 -14.85
C ALA A 710 -6.57 -19.64 -15.44
N VAL A 711 -7.42 -18.62 -15.52
CA VAL A 711 -7.06 -17.26 -15.94
C VAL A 711 -7.07 -16.30 -14.76
N GLU A 712 -8.18 -16.27 -14.01
CA GLU A 712 -8.41 -15.24 -12.98
C GLU A 712 -7.46 -15.36 -11.78
N LEU A 713 -7.20 -16.58 -11.28
CA LEU A 713 -6.33 -16.78 -10.12
C LEU A 713 -4.84 -16.53 -10.44
N PRO A 714 -4.26 -17.11 -11.51
CA PRO A 714 -2.89 -16.78 -11.90
C PRO A 714 -2.67 -15.29 -12.17
N LYS A 715 -3.65 -14.62 -12.79
CA LYS A 715 -3.58 -13.18 -13.07
C LYS A 715 -3.44 -12.33 -11.80
N ILE A 716 -4.21 -12.62 -10.75
CA ILE A 716 -4.18 -11.80 -9.53
C ILE A 716 -3.08 -12.20 -8.55
N ARG A 717 -2.57 -13.44 -8.63
CA ARG A 717 -1.48 -13.93 -7.78
C ARG A 717 -0.11 -13.68 -8.40
N GLY A 718 0.13 -14.23 -9.60
CA GLY A 718 1.44 -14.18 -10.27
C GLY A 718 1.58 -13.07 -11.31
N GLY A 719 0.46 -12.47 -11.76
CA GLY A 719 0.45 -11.52 -12.86
C GLY A 719 1.25 -10.24 -12.61
N THR A 720 1.28 -9.74 -11.38
CA THR A 720 2.07 -8.55 -11.01
C THR A 720 3.58 -8.81 -11.12
N LEU A 721 4.04 -9.97 -10.65
CA LEU A 721 5.44 -10.39 -10.83
C LEU A 721 5.77 -10.58 -12.30
N LEU A 722 4.94 -11.31 -13.05
CA LEU A 722 5.15 -11.52 -14.48
C LEU A 722 5.24 -10.18 -15.23
N TRP A 723 4.34 -9.24 -14.92
CA TRP A 723 4.35 -7.91 -15.51
C TRP A 723 5.63 -7.16 -15.18
N THR A 724 6.09 -7.22 -13.92
CA THR A 724 7.36 -6.62 -13.50
C THR A 724 8.55 -7.20 -14.29
N LEU A 725 8.58 -8.53 -14.49
CA LEU A 725 9.64 -9.18 -15.27
C LEU A 725 9.61 -8.73 -16.74
N ILE A 726 8.42 -8.59 -17.32
CA ILE A 726 8.24 -8.11 -18.70
C ILE A 726 8.69 -6.65 -18.82
N ASP A 727 8.24 -5.78 -17.91
CA ASP A 727 8.58 -4.35 -17.91
C ASP A 727 10.09 -4.14 -17.82
N ASN A 728 10.78 -4.86 -16.94
CA ASN A 728 12.24 -4.78 -16.85
C ASN A 728 12.95 -5.16 -18.17
N MET A 729 12.47 -6.20 -18.86
CA MET A 729 13.02 -6.58 -20.17
C MET A 729 12.74 -5.51 -21.24
N GLN A 730 11.54 -4.94 -21.24
CA GLN A 730 11.17 -3.86 -22.17
C GLN A 730 12.01 -2.60 -21.91
N MET A 731 12.16 -2.20 -20.65
CA MET A 731 13.02 -1.09 -20.25
C MET A 731 14.46 -1.32 -20.69
N LYS A 732 15.00 -2.55 -20.49
CA LYS A 732 16.33 -2.91 -20.98
C LYS A 732 16.47 -2.73 -22.49
N LEU A 733 15.53 -3.26 -23.27
CA LEU A 733 15.56 -3.18 -24.74
C LEU A 733 15.47 -1.73 -25.22
N ASN A 734 14.52 -0.96 -24.68
CA ASN A 734 14.32 0.45 -25.03
C ASN A 734 15.57 1.29 -24.76
N CYS A 735 16.19 1.11 -23.58
CA CYS A 735 17.40 1.84 -23.19
C CYS A 735 18.68 1.37 -23.91
N THR A 736 18.64 0.21 -24.59
CA THR A 736 19.76 -0.29 -25.40
C THR A 736 19.64 0.14 -26.87
N GLN A 737 18.43 0.33 -27.39
CA GLN A 737 18.17 0.65 -28.80
C GLN A 737 18.12 2.16 -29.11
N GLN A 738 17.79 3.02 -28.14
CA GLN A 738 17.70 4.47 -28.33
C GLN A 738 18.94 5.21 -27.78
N ASN A 739 19.48 6.16 -28.56
CA ASN A 739 20.60 7.02 -28.15
C ASN A 739 20.19 8.18 -27.19
N ASN A 740 18.96 8.22 -26.68
CA ASN A 740 18.39 9.40 -26.00
C ASN A 740 18.13 9.21 -24.48
N ALA A 741 18.81 10.06 -23.70
CA ALA A 741 18.36 11.03 -22.69
C ALA A 741 17.17 10.80 -21.71
N TYR A 742 16.61 9.61 -21.51
CA TYR A 742 15.66 9.41 -20.39
C TYR A 742 16.37 9.07 -19.07
N ASP A 743 15.97 9.69 -17.96
CA ASP A 743 16.64 9.54 -16.65
C ASP A 743 16.62 8.08 -16.14
N TYR A 744 15.52 7.36 -16.33
CA TYR A 744 15.43 5.93 -15.94
C TYR A 744 16.37 5.01 -16.74
N CYS A 745 16.80 5.42 -17.95
CA CYS A 745 17.77 4.64 -18.73
C CYS A 745 19.18 4.68 -18.14
N ALA A 746 19.47 5.61 -17.22
CA ALA A 746 20.73 5.62 -16.48
C ALA A 746 20.98 4.30 -15.74
N VAL A 747 19.90 3.69 -15.21
CA VAL A 747 19.96 2.41 -14.49
C VAL A 747 19.94 1.23 -15.46
N TYR A 748 18.92 1.14 -16.33
CA TYR A 748 18.69 -0.05 -17.17
C TYR A 748 19.75 -0.28 -18.25
N LYS A 749 20.48 0.76 -18.68
CA LYS A 749 21.55 0.61 -19.67
C LYS A 749 22.65 -0.33 -19.19
N ASN A 750 23.08 -0.17 -17.94
CA ASN A 750 24.13 -0.97 -17.33
C ASN A 750 23.60 -2.18 -16.55
N LEU A 751 22.34 -2.14 -16.09
CA LEU A 751 21.74 -3.25 -15.36
C LEU A 751 21.70 -4.51 -16.21
N ARG A 752 22.29 -5.60 -15.71
CA ARG A 752 22.41 -6.89 -16.39
C ARG A 752 21.67 -8.00 -15.66
N TYR A 753 21.59 -7.91 -14.33
CA TYR A 753 21.02 -8.94 -13.48
C TYR A 753 20.09 -8.34 -12.43
N HIS A 754 18.85 -8.82 -12.38
CA HIS A 754 17.87 -8.43 -11.37
C HIS A 754 17.41 -9.66 -10.59
N ALA A 755 17.62 -9.66 -9.28
CA ALA A 755 17.26 -10.78 -8.42
C ALA A 755 16.04 -10.46 -7.53
N TYR A 756 15.26 -11.49 -7.23
CA TYR A 756 14.11 -11.47 -6.35
C TYR A 756 14.19 -12.63 -5.35
N SER A 757 14.36 -12.32 -4.06
CA SER A 757 14.37 -13.26 -2.94
C SER A 757 13.00 -13.32 -2.28
N ALA A 758 12.31 -14.44 -2.41
CA ALA A 758 10.89 -14.56 -2.08
C ALA A 758 10.51 -15.96 -1.55
N HIS A 759 9.31 -16.41 -1.88
CA HIS A 759 8.67 -17.59 -1.28
C HIS A 759 8.37 -18.70 -2.30
N ASP A 760 7.98 -19.86 -1.78
CA ASP A 760 7.38 -20.94 -2.55
C ASP A 760 6.11 -20.48 -3.26
N THR A 761 5.23 -19.77 -2.55
CA THR A 761 3.99 -19.23 -3.12
C THR A 761 4.28 -18.26 -4.27
N THR A 762 5.35 -17.46 -4.17
CA THR A 762 5.78 -16.56 -5.26
C THR A 762 6.14 -17.32 -6.53
N LEU A 763 6.91 -18.41 -6.40
CA LEU A 763 7.30 -19.26 -7.53
C LEU A 763 6.10 -20.05 -8.08
N ALA A 764 5.24 -20.61 -7.22
CA ALA A 764 4.03 -21.32 -7.64
C ALA A 764 3.08 -20.40 -8.43
N ALA A 765 2.87 -19.18 -7.95
CA ALA A 765 2.09 -18.15 -8.64
C ALA A 765 2.73 -17.79 -9.99
N LEU A 766 4.05 -17.61 -10.05
CA LEU A 766 4.78 -17.33 -11.29
C LEU A 766 4.63 -18.47 -12.31
N PHE A 767 4.77 -19.73 -11.91
CA PHE A 767 4.59 -20.87 -12.81
C PHE A 767 3.17 -20.96 -13.36
N SER A 768 2.16 -20.75 -12.49
CA SER A 768 0.76 -20.80 -12.92
C SER A 768 0.43 -19.72 -13.96
N VAL A 769 0.94 -18.49 -13.80
CA VAL A 769 0.67 -17.40 -14.75
C VAL A 769 1.48 -17.54 -16.04
N LEU A 770 2.61 -18.25 -16.00
CA LEU A 770 3.35 -18.70 -17.18
C LEU A 770 2.67 -19.91 -17.88
N GLY A 771 1.53 -20.37 -17.38
CA GLY A 771 0.74 -21.44 -17.99
C GLY A 771 1.30 -22.85 -17.75
N PHE A 772 2.10 -23.04 -16.70
CA PHE A 772 2.54 -24.38 -16.29
C PHE A 772 1.38 -25.12 -15.61
N ASN A 773 1.28 -26.42 -15.86
CA ASN A 773 0.32 -27.29 -15.17
C ASN A 773 0.79 -27.73 -13.77
N TYR A 774 1.97 -27.28 -13.35
CA TYR A 774 2.67 -27.64 -12.11
C TYR A 774 2.99 -26.37 -11.31
N THR A 775 2.88 -26.44 -9.98
CA THR A 775 3.29 -25.37 -9.06
C THR A 775 4.76 -25.44 -8.67
N ASN A 776 5.46 -26.51 -9.05
CA ASN A 776 6.89 -26.72 -8.81
C ASN A 776 7.59 -27.25 -10.09
N TRP A 777 7.73 -26.39 -11.11
CA TRP A 777 8.36 -26.66 -12.42
C TRP A 777 7.80 -27.88 -13.21
N ASN A 778 8.06 -29.10 -12.74
CA ASN A 778 7.62 -30.38 -13.31
C ASN A 778 7.26 -31.43 -12.25
N GLU A 779 7.14 -31.03 -10.99
CA GLU A 779 6.77 -31.87 -9.85
C GLU A 779 5.49 -31.35 -9.18
N ASP A 780 4.78 -32.23 -8.46
CA ASP A 780 3.66 -31.83 -7.63
C ASP A 780 4.12 -31.09 -6.36
N GLY A 781 3.26 -30.22 -5.85
CA GLY A 781 3.44 -29.53 -4.57
C GLY A 781 4.19 -28.21 -4.65
N TYR A 782 4.73 -27.78 -3.51
CA TYR A 782 5.37 -26.48 -3.34
C TYR A 782 6.83 -26.50 -3.84
N PRO A 783 7.31 -25.40 -4.47
CA PRO A 783 8.73 -25.25 -4.83
C PRO A 783 9.66 -25.55 -3.65
N HIS A 784 10.68 -26.40 -3.84
CA HIS A 784 11.62 -26.78 -2.76
C HIS A 784 12.47 -25.60 -2.27
N TYR A 785 13.05 -25.71 -1.06
CA TYR A 785 13.96 -24.68 -0.53
C TYR A 785 15.09 -24.37 -1.52
N SER A 786 15.46 -23.09 -1.62
CA SER A 786 16.45 -22.58 -2.58
C SER A 786 16.17 -22.86 -4.07
N SER A 787 14.94 -23.28 -4.42
CA SER A 787 14.55 -23.35 -5.84
C SER A 787 14.59 -21.95 -6.45
N ALA A 788 15.06 -21.86 -7.69
CA ALA A 788 15.26 -20.61 -8.39
C ALA A 788 14.85 -20.73 -9.86
N VAL A 789 14.32 -19.65 -10.41
CA VAL A 789 13.91 -19.55 -11.81
C VAL A 789 14.59 -18.34 -12.41
N SER A 790 15.34 -18.54 -13.49
CA SER A 790 15.90 -17.47 -14.29
C SER A 790 15.10 -17.24 -15.56
N VAL A 791 14.82 -15.97 -15.82
CA VAL A 791 14.25 -15.45 -17.07
C VAL A 791 15.35 -14.67 -17.77
N GLU A 792 15.84 -15.21 -18.88
CA GLU A 792 16.96 -14.68 -19.65
C GLU A 792 16.45 -14.05 -20.95
N LEU A 793 16.88 -12.81 -21.23
CA LEU A 793 16.64 -12.11 -22.48
C LEU A 793 17.87 -12.23 -23.39
N TRP A 794 17.70 -12.87 -24.54
CA TRP A 794 18.73 -13.08 -25.56
C TRP A 794 18.44 -12.29 -26.82
N GLU A 795 19.48 -11.83 -27.51
CA GLU A 795 19.38 -11.23 -28.84
C GLU A 795 20.12 -12.09 -29.87
N ASN A 796 19.43 -12.49 -30.93
CA ASN A 796 19.99 -13.25 -32.05
C ASN A 796 20.78 -12.34 -33.01
N VAL A 797 21.57 -12.95 -33.90
CA VAL A 797 22.32 -12.23 -34.96
C VAL A 797 21.42 -11.35 -35.85
N ASP A 798 20.16 -11.74 -36.04
CA ASP A 798 19.18 -10.99 -36.83
C ASP A 798 18.44 -9.91 -36.01
N HIS A 799 18.94 -9.59 -34.82
CA HIS A 799 18.35 -8.64 -33.86
C HIS A 799 16.97 -9.04 -33.33
N THR A 800 16.54 -10.29 -33.54
CA THR A 800 15.35 -10.81 -32.88
C THR A 800 15.67 -11.14 -31.42
N ASN A 801 14.76 -10.77 -30.52
CA ASN A 801 14.89 -11.07 -29.10
C ASN A 801 14.16 -12.38 -28.75
N VAL A 802 14.78 -13.19 -27.90
CA VAL A 802 14.24 -14.46 -27.39
C VAL A 802 14.29 -14.43 -25.87
N VAL A 803 13.18 -14.81 -25.23
CA VAL A 803 13.14 -15.00 -23.78
C VAL A 803 13.24 -16.49 -23.50
N LYS A 804 14.24 -16.88 -22.68
CA LYS A 804 14.38 -18.24 -22.16
C LYS A 804 14.01 -18.25 -20.69
N VAL A 805 13.27 -19.26 -20.24
CA VAL A 805 12.91 -19.45 -18.83
C VAL A 805 13.47 -20.80 -18.40
N GLY A 806 14.14 -20.86 -17.25
CA GLY A 806 14.65 -22.13 -16.76
C GLY A 806 14.78 -22.19 -15.26
N ASN A 807 14.82 -23.42 -14.76
CA ASN A 807 14.95 -23.73 -13.35
C ASN A 807 16.43 -23.92 -13.01
N ASP A 808 16.92 -23.09 -12.10
CA ASP A 808 18.30 -23.13 -11.59
C ASP A 808 18.42 -23.99 -10.33
N ALA A 809 17.44 -24.89 -10.09
CA ALA A 809 17.54 -25.89 -9.05
C ALA A 809 18.90 -26.60 -9.13
N VAL A 810 19.43 -26.96 -7.97
CA VAL A 810 20.71 -27.64 -7.84
C VAL A 810 20.49 -29.16 -7.95
N PRO A 811 20.83 -29.80 -9.07
CA PRO A 811 21.20 -31.21 -9.03
C PRO A 811 22.66 -31.39 -9.45
N GLU A 812 23.48 -31.76 -8.46
CA GLU A 812 24.76 -32.50 -8.58
C GLU A 812 25.89 -31.98 -9.52
N PRO A 813 27.16 -32.33 -9.24
CA PRO A 813 28.28 -31.40 -9.28
C PRO A 813 29.09 -31.46 -10.59
N ASP A 814 28.45 -31.50 -11.75
CA ASP A 814 29.20 -31.38 -13.01
C ASP A 814 29.11 -29.98 -13.59
N ALA A 815 30.10 -29.15 -13.24
CA ALA A 815 30.32 -27.80 -13.76
C ALA A 815 30.28 -27.73 -15.30
N ALA A 816 30.69 -28.82 -15.98
CA ALA A 816 30.65 -28.92 -17.45
C ALA A 816 29.23 -28.94 -18.03
N THR A 817 28.23 -29.36 -17.26
CA THR A 817 26.81 -29.43 -17.69
C THR A 817 26.10 -28.09 -17.51
N LEU A 818 26.51 -27.28 -16.52
CA LEU A 818 25.92 -25.96 -16.23
C LEU A 818 26.26 -24.89 -17.29
N CYS A 819 27.46 -24.94 -17.89
CA CYS A 819 27.81 -24.03 -18.98
C CYS A 819 27.08 -24.37 -20.30
N ASN A 820 26.63 -25.63 -20.49
CA ASN A 820 26.06 -26.15 -21.73
C ASN A 820 24.56 -26.49 -21.65
N THR A 821 23.92 -26.28 -20.50
CA THR A 821 22.46 -26.41 -20.38
C THR A 821 21.82 -25.12 -20.89
N ASP A 822 21.40 -25.16 -22.15
CA ASP A 822 20.34 -24.28 -22.62
C ASP A 822 19.15 -24.44 -21.66
N LEU A 823 18.69 -23.34 -21.06
CA LEU A 823 17.40 -23.36 -20.36
C LEU A 823 16.36 -23.85 -21.37
N LYS A 824 15.54 -24.84 -20.96
CA LYS A 824 14.51 -25.38 -21.83
C LYS A 824 13.65 -24.23 -22.35
N LEU A 825 13.57 -24.08 -23.67
CA LEU A 825 12.53 -23.24 -24.26
C LEU A 825 11.19 -23.77 -23.75
N VAL A 826 10.41 -22.91 -23.12
CA VAL A 826 9.02 -23.22 -22.83
C VAL A 826 8.31 -23.18 -24.19
N GLU A 827 8.28 -24.32 -24.89
CA GLU A 827 7.38 -24.54 -26.03
C GLU A 827 5.96 -24.73 -25.50
N ASN A 828 5.42 -23.71 -24.84
CA ASN A 828 4.00 -23.59 -24.59
C ASN A 828 3.44 -22.69 -25.69
N PRO A 829 2.49 -23.14 -26.53
CA PRO A 829 1.87 -22.28 -27.55
C PRO A 829 1.21 -21.01 -26.96
N ALA A 830 1.00 -20.95 -25.63
CA ALA A 830 0.56 -19.75 -24.91
C ALA A 830 1.69 -18.76 -24.55
N VAL A 831 2.96 -19.18 -24.61
CA VAL A 831 4.16 -18.40 -24.21
C VAL A 831 5.16 -18.33 -25.36
N GLN A 832 4.70 -18.03 -26.56
CA GLN A 832 5.54 -17.41 -27.59
C GLN A 832 5.31 -15.90 -27.53
N ILE A 833 6.12 -15.19 -26.73
CA ILE A 833 6.15 -13.73 -26.75
C ILE A 833 7.01 -13.30 -27.94
N SER A 834 6.41 -13.22 -29.13
CA SER A 834 7.05 -12.58 -30.28
C SER A 834 6.76 -11.08 -30.25
N PHE A 835 7.80 -10.26 -30.17
CA PHE A 835 7.69 -8.81 -30.33
C PHE A 835 7.80 -8.49 -31.83
N SER A 836 6.67 -8.20 -32.49
CA SER A 836 6.71 -7.61 -33.83
C SER A 836 6.76 -6.09 -33.71
N PHE A 837 7.90 -5.51 -34.05
CA PHE A 837 8.01 -4.08 -34.34
C PHE A 837 7.23 -3.80 -35.64
N TRP A 838 6.48 -2.71 -35.64
CA TRP A 838 5.70 -2.19 -36.76
C TRP A 838 6.39 -2.37 -38.12
N ASN A 839 5.83 -3.19 -39.01
CA ASN A 839 5.93 -3.03 -40.46
C ASN A 839 4.84 -3.85 -41.17
N PHE A 840 4.07 -3.16 -42.03
CA PHE A 840 3.05 -3.72 -42.90
C PHE A 840 3.62 -4.81 -43.84
N ALA A 841 3.08 -6.03 -43.78
CA ALA A 841 3.05 -6.97 -44.91
C ALA A 841 1.90 -7.97 -44.75
N VAL A 842 0.91 -7.89 -45.65
CA VAL A 842 -0.22 -8.81 -45.75
C VAL A 842 0.24 -10.11 -46.43
N VAL A 843 0.02 -11.26 -45.79
CA VAL A 843 -0.05 -12.58 -46.48
C VAL A 843 -1.16 -13.42 -45.83
N PHE A 844 -2.14 -13.83 -46.64
CA PHE A 844 -3.29 -14.68 -46.28
C PHE A 844 -2.88 -16.12 -45.91
N VAL A 845 -3.65 -16.79 -45.04
CA VAL A 845 -4.47 -18.02 -45.32
C VAL A 845 -4.74 -18.88 -44.04
N PHE A 846 -6.05 -19.19 -43.81
CA PHE A 846 -6.77 -20.14 -42.90
C PHE A 846 -6.32 -20.27 -41.41
N GLY A 847 -7.12 -20.04 -40.36
CA GLY A 847 -8.54 -19.80 -40.17
C GLY A 847 -9.05 -20.57 -38.92
N PHE A 848 -9.15 -19.91 -37.76
CA PHE A 848 -10.09 -20.24 -36.67
C PHE A 848 -10.45 -18.95 -35.93
N VAL A 849 -11.75 -18.64 -35.88
CA VAL A 849 -12.30 -17.40 -35.31
C VAL A 849 -12.86 -17.71 -33.93
N PHE A 850 -12.32 -17.11 -32.86
CA PHE A 850 -13.00 -16.98 -31.58
C PHE A 850 -13.59 -15.57 -31.49
N LYS A 851 -14.93 -15.51 -31.35
CA LYS A 851 -15.66 -14.28 -31.04
C LYS A 851 -15.69 -14.10 -29.52
N ILE A 852 -15.10 -13.01 -29.03
CA ILE A 852 -15.38 -12.49 -27.70
C ILE A 852 -16.13 -11.17 -27.91
N CYS A 853 -17.41 -11.13 -27.54
CA CYS A 853 -18.13 -9.88 -27.35
C CYS A 853 -17.86 -9.42 -25.92
N VAL A 854 -17.43 -8.16 -25.76
CA VAL A 854 -17.65 -7.39 -24.52
C VAL A 854 -18.83 -6.47 -24.77
#